data_AF-A0A7L2CGK3-F1
#
_entry.id   AF-A0A7L2CGK3-F1
#
_cell.length_a   1.000
_cell.length_b   1.000
_cell.length_c   1.000
_cell.angle_alpha   90.00
_cell.angle_beta   90.00
_cell.angle_gamma   90.00
#
_symmetry.space_group_name_H-M   'P 1'
#
loop_
_entity.id
_entity.type
_entity.pdbx_description
1 polymer ?
#
loop_
_entity_poly.entity_id
_entity_poly.type
_entity_poly.pdbx_seq_one_letter_code
_entity_poly.pdbx_strand_id
1 'polypeptide(L)'
;MVELSTKVSRTLNKTTPGIQIWRIENMEMVPVPTKSYGNFYEGDCYILLSTRKCGSNFNYDIHYWLGKESSQDEQGAAAIYTTQMDEHLGSVAVQHREVQGHESETFRAYFKQGLIYKKGGVASGMKHVETNTYNVQRLLHVKGKKNVVAGEVEMSWKSFNRGDVFLLDLGQLIIQWNGPESNRKERLGAMNLAKDIRDRERGGRAKVGVVDGEDEDASPGLMKVLKHVLGEKRDIKPAIPDDKVDQTLKSSLKLYHVSNASGNLVIQEVAIRPLTQDMLLHEDCYILDQGGTRIFVWKGKNANKEEKQQAMSRALGFIKAKNYPDSTSVETENDGSESAIFRQLFQKWTLPNQSSGLGKTHTVGKVAKVEQVKFDATTLHAKPQMAAQQKMVDDGSGEVEVWRVENNELVPVEKKWLGHFYGGDCYLVLYTYFVGPKVNRIIYIWQGRQARADELAASAYQAVALDQKYNNEPVQIRVTMGKEPAHLMAIFKGRMVVYAGGTSRADSTEPTPSTRLFQVHGTNEYNTKAFEVPVRASSLNSNDVFVLKTPSCCYLWYGKGCSGDEREMAKTVADIISKMEKPVIAEGQEPPEFWLALGGKSQYASSKRLQEENAFVTPRLFECSNKTGTFLATEIIDFTQDDLEESDVYLLDAWDQVFLWIGKDANESEKEAAAVMAQEYLRSHPSGRDLDTPIIVVKQGYEPPTFTGWFLAWDPLNWDDKKSYETLRAELGDESSLGQLTSVIISKQEVFTASTTLVPTKLETFPLDVLVNTAAEDLPRGVDPSRKEDFQAVFGMSRSAFSSLPLWKQQKLKKDNGLF
;
A
#
# COMPACT_ATOMS: atom_id res chain seq x y z
N MET A 1 2.08 -38.03 15.50
CA MET A 1 2.94 -36.83 15.46
C MET A 1 3.50 -36.74 14.06
N VAL A 2 3.06 -35.77 13.26
CA VAL A 2 3.62 -35.54 11.93
C VAL A 2 4.95 -34.81 12.16
N GLU A 3 6.09 -35.43 11.86
CA GLU A 3 7.37 -34.71 11.91
C GLU A 3 7.37 -33.57 10.88
N LEU A 4 7.99 -32.43 11.22
CA LEU A 4 8.25 -31.38 10.25
C LEU A 4 8.99 -32.00 9.07
N SER A 5 8.33 -32.06 7.91
CA SER A 5 8.89 -32.82 6.79
C SER A 5 10.26 -32.26 6.42
N THR A 6 11.19 -33.12 5.99
CA THR A 6 12.55 -32.69 5.61
C THR A 6 12.53 -31.63 4.50
N LYS A 7 11.46 -31.59 3.69
CA LYS A 7 11.22 -30.54 2.70
C LYS A 7 10.93 -29.19 3.38
N VAL A 8 10.05 -29.16 4.38
CA VAL A 8 9.69 -27.92 5.12
C VAL A 8 10.90 -27.37 5.87
N SER A 9 11.64 -28.20 6.61
CA SER A 9 12.85 -27.78 7.35
C SER A 9 13.95 -27.24 6.44
N ARG A 10 14.05 -27.70 5.19
CA ARG A 10 14.98 -27.17 4.18
C ARG A 10 14.52 -25.85 3.58
N THR A 11 13.20 -25.61 3.51
CA THR A 11 12.61 -24.36 2.98
C THR A 11 12.37 -23.31 4.06
N LEU A 12 12.38 -23.68 5.34
CA LEU A 12 12.17 -22.78 6.47
C LEU A 12 13.41 -21.91 6.69
N ASN A 13 13.32 -20.63 6.35
CA ASN A 13 14.46 -19.74 6.37
C ASN A 13 14.46 -18.88 7.63
N LYS A 14 15.25 -19.30 8.63
CA LYS A 14 15.30 -18.66 9.95
C LYS A 14 16.09 -17.35 9.97
N THR A 15 17.02 -17.15 9.05
CA THR A 15 17.97 -16.02 9.11
C THR A 15 17.64 -14.91 8.12
N THR A 16 16.57 -15.06 7.36
CA THR A 16 16.15 -14.17 6.28
C THR A 16 14.90 -13.40 6.69
N PRO A 17 14.99 -12.06 6.81
CA PRO A 17 13.82 -11.25 7.09
C PRO A 17 12.83 -11.25 5.92
N GLY A 18 11.54 -11.38 6.21
CA GLY A 18 10.47 -11.49 5.21
C GLY A 18 9.33 -12.41 5.67
N ILE A 19 8.36 -12.64 4.78
CA ILE A 19 7.23 -13.54 5.02
C ILE A 19 7.31 -14.81 4.16
N GLN A 20 7.01 -15.95 4.75
CA GLN A 20 6.90 -17.25 4.09
C GLN A 20 5.53 -17.83 4.35
N ILE A 21 4.80 -18.26 3.32
CA ILE A 21 3.44 -18.78 3.45
C ILE A 21 3.38 -20.22 2.94
N TRP A 22 2.73 -21.09 3.70
CA TRP A 22 2.40 -22.46 3.35
C TRP A 22 0.90 -22.68 3.45
N ARG A 23 0.37 -23.52 2.57
CA ARG A 23 -0.99 -24.04 2.58
C ARG A 23 -0.95 -25.46 3.12
N ILE A 24 -1.92 -25.84 3.95
CA ILE A 24 -2.09 -27.22 4.38
C ILE A 24 -2.84 -27.96 3.27
N GLU A 25 -2.16 -28.88 2.60
CA GLU A 25 -2.76 -29.74 1.57
C GLU A 25 -2.60 -31.20 1.99
N ASN A 26 -3.71 -31.92 2.17
CA ASN A 26 -3.71 -33.32 2.61
C ASN A 26 -2.85 -33.57 3.87
N MET A 27 -2.96 -32.69 4.86
CA MET A 27 -2.19 -32.72 6.12
C MET A 27 -0.69 -32.48 5.97
N GLU A 28 -0.21 -32.03 4.80
CA GLU A 28 1.17 -31.60 4.59
C GLU A 28 1.27 -30.09 4.36
N MET A 29 2.35 -29.46 4.83
CA MET A 29 2.67 -28.07 4.50
C MET A 29 3.26 -27.95 3.09
N VAL A 30 2.55 -27.26 2.20
CA VAL A 30 2.97 -26.98 0.82
C VAL A 30 3.24 -25.48 0.65
N PRO A 31 4.41 -25.06 0.15
CA PRO A 31 4.73 -23.63 0.01
C PRO A 31 3.84 -22.96 -1.03
N VAL A 32 3.30 -21.79 -0.67
CA VAL A 32 2.50 -20.96 -1.58
C VAL A 32 3.45 -20.16 -2.48
N PRO A 33 3.19 -20.06 -3.80
CA PRO A 33 3.97 -19.19 -4.67
C PRO A 33 3.90 -17.73 -4.22
N THR A 34 5.03 -17.01 -4.23
CA THR A 34 5.12 -15.62 -3.75
C THR A 34 4.15 -14.66 -4.45
N LYS A 35 3.87 -14.88 -5.75
CA LYS A 35 2.89 -14.11 -6.52
C LYS A 35 1.44 -14.31 -6.06
N SER A 36 1.17 -15.42 -5.36
CA SER A 36 -0.15 -15.75 -4.83
C SER A 36 -0.33 -15.32 -3.38
N TYR A 37 0.68 -14.69 -2.75
CA TYR A 37 0.55 -14.17 -1.39
C TYR A 37 -0.61 -13.17 -1.30
N GLY A 38 -1.42 -13.30 -0.26
CA GLY A 38 -2.66 -12.53 -0.09
C GLY A 38 -3.91 -13.24 -0.64
N ASN A 39 -3.78 -14.32 -1.42
CA ASN A 39 -4.91 -15.14 -1.84
C ASN A 39 -5.07 -16.34 -0.90
N PHE A 40 -6.22 -16.44 -0.24
CA PHE A 40 -6.54 -17.52 0.69
C PHE A 40 -7.83 -18.22 0.27
N TYR A 41 -7.80 -19.55 0.19
CA TYR A 41 -8.99 -20.34 -0.06
C TYR A 41 -9.80 -20.52 1.23
N GLU A 42 -11.12 -20.28 1.16
CA GLU A 42 -12.02 -20.35 2.32
C GLU A 42 -12.09 -21.77 2.92
N GLY A 43 -11.86 -22.79 2.10
CA GLY A 43 -11.87 -24.19 2.48
C GLY A 43 -10.57 -24.72 3.09
N ASP A 44 -9.54 -23.89 3.28
CA ASP A 44 -8.20 -24.38 3.68
C ASP A 44 -7.62 -23.65 4.88
N CYS A 45 -6.53 -24.22 5.41
CA CYS A 45 -5.69 -23.59 6.43
C CYS A 45 -4.33 -23.22 5.86
N TYR A 46 -3.77 -22.14 6.38
CA TYR A 46 -2.46 -21.61 5.96
C TYR A 46 -1.59 -21.33 7.17
N ILE A 47 -0.27 -21.37 6.98
CA ILE A 47 0.72 -20.96 7.98
C ILE A 47 1.60 -19.90 7.34
N LEU A 48 1.80 -18.78 8.04
CA LEU A 48 2.68 -17.69 7.66
C LEU A 48 3.75 -17.51 8.73
N LEU A 49 5.01 -17.51 8.33
CA LEU A 49 6.14 -17.12 9.18
C LEU A 49 6.64 -15.75 8.74
N SER A 50 6.60 -14.77 9.64
CA SER A 50 7.23 -13.46 9.48
C SER A 50 8.52 -13.42 10.31
N THR A 51 9.65 -13.21 9.64
CA THR A 51 10.94 -13.04 10.28
C THR A 51 11.36 -11.57 10.20
N ARG A 52 11.67 -10.95 11.34
CA ARG A 52 12.13 -9.56 11.44
C ARG A 52 13.52 -9.53 12.09
N LYS A 53 14.44 -8.71 11.57
CA LYS A 53 15.78 -8.56 12.16
C LYS A 53 15.78 -7.40 13.16
N CYS A 54 16.11 -7.69 14.42
CA CYS A 54 16.24 -6.71 15.49
C CYS A 54 17.67 -6.76 16.05
N GLY A 55 18.54 -5.87 15.54
CA GLY A 55 19.95 -5.84 15.93
C GLY A 55 20.72 -7.09 15.48
N SER A 56 21.28 -7.84 16.43
CA SER A 56 21.96 -9.12 16.20
C SER A 56 21.03 -10.33 16.20
N ASN A 57 19.77 -10.18 16.62
CA ASN A 57 18.82 -11.27 16.80
C ASN A 57 17.67 -11.19 15.79
N PHE A 58 16.91 -12.27 15.66
CA PHE A 58 15.73 -12.36 14.80
C PHE A 58 14.48 -12.55 15.67
N ASN A 59 13.46 -11.75 15.41
CA ASN A 59 12.13 -11.93 15.96
C ASN A 59 11.28 -12.69 14.94
N TYR A 60 10.47 -13.62 15.42
CA TYR A 60 9.65 -14.46 14.56
C TYR A 60 8.18 -14.33 14.99
N ASP A 61 7.30 -14.14 14.02
CA ASP A 61 5.85 -14.20 14.19
C ASP A 61 5.32 -15.35 13.33
N ILE A 62 4.70 -16.36 13.95
CA ILE A 62 4.05 -17.46 13.22
C ILE A 62 2.54 -17.25 13.30
N HIS A 63 1.90 -17.02 12.17
CA HIS A 63 0.46 -16.92 12.05
C HIS A 63 -0.07 -18.20 11.42
N TYR A 64 -1.14 -18.77 11.95
CA TYR A 64 -1.88 -19.80 11.25
C TYR A 64 -3.31 -19.31 11.00
N TRP A 65 -3.66 -19.28 9.73
CA TRP A 65 -4.92 -18.73 9.22
C TRP A 65 -5.90 -19.86 8.92
N LEU A 66 -7.12 -19.72 9.42
CA LEU A 66 -8.18 -20.71 9.31
C LEU A 66 -9.29 -20.17 8.40
N GLY A 67 -9.49 -20.84 7.27
CA GLY A 67 -10.60 -20.57 6.37
C GLY A 67 -11.95 -20.94 6.99
N LYS A 68 -12.98 -20.20 6.62
CA LYS A 68 -14.35 -20.37 7.16
C LYS A 68 -14.92 -21.76 6.90
N GLU A 69 -14.57 -22.37 5.78
CA GLU A 69 -15.02 -23.70 5.34
C GLU A 69 -13.95 -24.78 5.54
N SER A 70 -12.85 -24.46 6.24
CA SER A 70 -11.74 -25.40 6.48
C SER A 70 -12.13 -26.56 7.40
N SER A 71 -11.58 -27.74 7.15
CA SER A 71 -11.89 -28.95 7.94
C SER A 71 -11.21 -28.93 9.32
N GLN A 72 -11.82 -29.59 10.32
CA GLN A 72 -11.22 -29.67 11.68
C GLN A 72 -9.85 -30.34 11.68
N ASP A 73 -9.65 -31.32 10.80
CA ASP A 73 -8.38 -32.02 10.67
C ASP A 73 -7.28 -31.07 10.14
N GLU A 74 -7.58 -30.25 9.14
CA GLU A 74 -6.64 -29.24 8.62
C GLU A 74 -6.33 -28.14 9.63
N GLN A 75 -7.35 -27.68 10.39
CA GLN A 75 -7.16 -26.72 11.48
C GLN A 75 -6.25 -27.30 12.58
N GLY A 76 -6.45 -28.57 12.93
CA GLY A 76 -5.60 -29.30 13.87
C GLY A 76 -4.16 -29.45 13.37
N ALA A 77 -3.99 -29.79 12.09
CA ALA A 77 -2.68 -29.88 11.46
C ALA A 77 -1.94 -28.53 11.46
N ALA A 78 -2.64 -27.42 11.14
CA ALA A 78 -2.05 -26.08 11.13
C ALA A 78 -1.52 -25.67 12.52
N ALA A 79 -2.28 -25.98 13.59
CA ALA A 79 -1.87 -25.71 14.96
C ALA A 79 -0.66 -26.56 15.41
N ILE A 80 -0.63 -27.85 15.03
CA ILE A 80 0.50 -28.75 15.31
C ILE A 80 1.77 -28.24 14.63
N TYR A 81 1.70 -27.91 13.34
CA TYR A 81 2.84 -27.40 12.59
C TYR A 81 3.36 -26.06 13.14
N THR A 82 2.46 -25.17 13.57
CA THR A 82 2.84 -23.90 14.22
C THR A 82 3.66 -24.15 15.49
N THR A 83 3.21 -25.10 16.33
CA THR A 83 3.92 -25.45 17.58
C THR A 83 5.31 -26.04 17.29
N GLN A 84 5.41 -26.94 16.32
CA GLN A 84 6.69 -27.55 15.96
C GLN A 84 7.65 -26.55 15.28
N MET A 85 7.13 -25.61 14.49
CA MET A 85 7.91 -24.53 13.91
C MET A 85 8.51 -23.64 14.99
N ASP A 86 7.73 -23.27 16.01
CA ASP A 86 8.24 -22.49 17.15
C ASP A 86 9.31 -23.25 17.94
N GLU A 87 9.10 -24.53 18.26
CA GLU A 87 10.12 -25.39 18.89
C GLU A 87 11.41 -25.44 18.05
N HIS A 88 11.29 -25.53 16.72
CA HIS A 88 12.44 -25.53 15.81
C HIS A 88 13.15 -24.17 15.74
N LEU A 89 12.45 -23.06 16.00
CA LEU A 89 13.02 -21.71 16.08
C LEU A 89 13.64 -21.41 17.46
N GLY A 90 13.53 -22.33 18.42
CA GLY A 90 14.06 -22.17 19.78
C GLY A 90 13.06 -21.60 20.77
N SER A 91 11.76 -21.70 20.50
CA SER A 91 10.66 -21.20 21.35
C SER A 91 10.72 -19.71 21.63
N VAL A 92 11.11 -18.95 20.61
CA VAL A 92 11.21 -17.48 20.63
C VAL A 92 10.19 -16.81 19.70
N ALA A 93 9.36 -17.57 18.99
CA ALA A 93 8.39 -17.01 18.05
C ALA A 93 7.07 -16.66 18.76
N VAL A 94 6.50 -15.50 18.41
CA VAL A 94 5.13 -15.13 18.81
C VAL A 94 4.16 -15.89 17.91
N GLN A 95 3.18 -16.58 18.49
CA GLN A 95 2.22 -17.38 17.72
C GLN A 95 0.86 -16.67 17.65
N HIS A 96 0.30 -16.59 16.44
CA HIS A 96 -0.95 -15.87 16.17
C HIS A 96 -1.97 -16.81 15.54
N ARG A 97 -3.18 -16.85 16.10
CA ARG A 97 -4.33 -17.53 15.48
C ARG A 97 -5.16 -16.53 14.69
N GLU A 98 -5.24 -16.75 13.39
CA GLU A 98 -5.98 -15.89 12.46
C GLU A 98 -7.22 -16.63 11.93
N VAL A 99 -8.38 -15.98 11.99
CA VAL A 99 -9.64 -16.54 11.47
C VAL A 99 -10.12 -15.65 10.33
N GLN A 100 -10.60 -16.26 9.25
CA GLN A 100 -11.11 -15.54 8.09
C GLN A 100 -12.08 -14.40 8.48
N GLY A 101 -11.79 -13.20 8.00
CA GLY A 101 -12.57 -11.98 8.22
C GLY A 101 -12.31 -11.28 9.56
N HIS A 102 -11.55 -11.89 10.46
CA HIS A 102 -11.25 -11.40 11.81
C HIS A 102 -9.73 -11.43 12.10
N GLU A 103 -8.91 -11.31 11.05
CA GLU A 103 -7.46 -11.34 11.16
C GLU A 103 -6.91 -10.13 11.94
N SER A 104 -5.80 -10.37 12.63
CA SER A 104 -5.04 -9.34 13.33
C SER A 104 -4.56 -8.23 12.39
N GLU A 105 -4.45 -7.01 12.90
CA GLU A 105 -3.85 -5.90 12.17
C GLU A 105 -2.41 -6.23 11.73
N THR A 106 -1.65 -6.95 12.57
CA THR A 106 -0.32 -7.46 12.24
C THR A 106 -0.33 -8.35 11.00
N PHE A 107 -1.26 -9.31 10.92
CA PHE A 107 -1.41 -10.18 9.76
C PHE A 107 -1.85 -9.41 8.52
N ARG A 108 -2.80 -8.49 8.66
CA ARG A 108 -3.28 -7.63 7.56
C ARG A 108 -2.18 -6.72 7.02
N ALA A 109 -1.31 -6.20 7.89
CA ALA A 109 -0.21 -5.32 7.50
C ALA A 109 0.83 -6.00 6.58
N TYR A 110 0.92 -7.33 6.61
CA TYR A 110 1.75 -8.08 5.65
C TYR A 110 1.24 -7.99 4.22
N PHE A 111 -0.06 -7.77 4.05
CA PHE A 111 -0.72 -7.71 2.76
C PHE A 111 -1.24 -6.29 2.49
N LYS A 112 -0.31 -5.37 2.19
CA LYS A 112 -0.64 -3.95 1.86
C LYS A 112 -1.60 -3.79 0.66
N GLN A 113 -1.80 -4.86 -0.12
CA GLN A 113 -2.67 -4.93 -1.28
C GLN A 113 -4.04 -5.54 -0.96
N GLY A 114 -4.31 -5.84 0.32
CA GLY A 114 -5.53 -6.49 0.80
C GLY A 114 -5.44 -8.02 0.81
N LEU A 115 -6.42 -8.64 1.47
CA LEU A 115 -6.63 -10.09 1.51
C LEU A 115 -7.74 -10.45 0.51
N ILE A 116 -7.52 -11.47 -0.31
CA ILE A 116 -8.52 -11.99 -1.26
C ILE A 116 -8.93 -13.39 -0.79
N TYR A 117 -10.20 -13.53 -0.42
CA TYR A 117 -10.79 -14.84 -0.12
C TYR A 117 -11.32 -15.48 -1.40
N LYS A 118 -10.92 -16.71 -1.66
CA LYS A 118 -11.35 -17.50 -2.82
C LYS A 118 -12.21 -18.66 -2.37
N LYS A 119 -13.39 -18.83 -2.97
CA LYS A 119 -14.23 -19.99 -2.70
C LYS A 119 -13.54 -21.30 -3.10
N GLY A 120 -13.85 -22.36 -2.38
CA GLY A 120 -13.24 -23.68 -2.56
C GLY A 120 -11.99 -23.88 -1.71
N GLY A 121 -11.23 -24.91 -2.04
CA GLY A 121 -10.06 -25.40 -1.30
C GLY A 121 -9.57 -26.76 -1.81
N VAL A 122 -8.69 -27.40 -1.05
CA VAL A 122 -8.07 -28.70 -1.36
C VAL A 122 -9.14 -29.79 -1.51
N ALA A 123 -10.13 -29.81 -0.63
CA ALA A 123 -11.25 -30.75 -0.69
C ALA A 123 -12.09 -30.63 -1.97
N SER A 124 -12.14 -29.43 -2.57
CA SER A 124 -12.83 -29.15 -3.84
C SER A 124 -11.93 -29.32 -5.09
N GLY A 125 -10.67 -29.73 -4.92
CA GLY A 125 -9.71 -29.93 -6.00
C GLY A 125 -9.06 -28.64 -6.55
N MET A 126 -9.26 -27.49 -5.90
CA MET A 126 -8.73 -26.21 -6.37
C MET A 126 -7.27 -26.01 -5.94
N LYS A 127 -6.42 -25.65 -6.90
CA LYS A 127 -5.02 -25.28 -6.67
C LYS A 127 -4.81 -23.81 -7.01
N HIS A 128 -3.72 -23.22 -6.53
CA HIS A 128 -3.24 -21.94 -7.07
C HIS A 128 -2.74 -22.18 -8.51
N VAL A 129 -3.64 -22.09 -9.49
CA VAL A 129 -3.32 -22.12 -10.93
C VAL A 129 -3.83 -20.84 -11.57
N GLU A 130 -2.95 -20.15 -12.29
CA GLU A 130 -3.26 -18.92 -13.01
C GLU A 130 -4.27 -19.18 -14.13
N THR A 131 -5.40 -18.46 -14.10
CA THR A 131 -6.27 -18.29 -15.28
C THR A 131 -6.62 -16.81 -15.42
N ASN A 132 -6.45 -16.27 -16.63
CA ASN A 132 -6.92 -14.95 -17.02
C ASN A 132 -8.46 -14.99 -17.13
N THR A 133 -9.18 -14.52 -16.12
CA THR A 133 -10.64 -14.67 -16.05
C THR A 133 -11.35 -13.40 -16.54
N TYR A 134 -11.92 -13.45 -17.75
CA TYR A 134 -12.89 -12.46 -18.26
C TYR A 134 -14.36 -12.81 -17.94
N ASN A 135 -14.62 -13.95 -17.30
CA ASN A 135 -15.94 -14.41 -16.88
C ASN A 135 -16.08 -14.34 -15.34
N VAL A 136 -16.09 -13.14 -14.78
CA VAL A 136 -16.31 -12.92 -13.34
C VAL A 136 -17.70 -12.32 -13.15
N GLN A 137 -18.49 -12.89 -12.25
CA GLN A 137 -19.75 -12.34 -11.76
C GLN A 137 -19.76 -12.44 -10.24
N ARG A 138 -19.67 -11.30 -9.55
CA ARG A 138 -19.70 -11.23 -8.08
C ARG A 138 -20.31 -9.93 -7.61
N LEU A 139 -20.88 -9.92 -6.40
CA LEU A 139 -21.41 -8.74 -5.74
C LEU A 139 -20.62 -8.49 -4.46
N LEU A 140 -20.08 -7.29 -4.31
CA LEU A 140 -19.34 -6.88 -3.12
C LEU A 140 -20.20 -5.91 -2.30
N HIS A 141 -20.34 -6.18 -1.01
CA HIS A 141 -20.92 -5.28 -0.04
C HIS A 141 -19.80 -4.44 0.57
N VAL A 142 -19.91 -3.13 0.39
CA VAL A 142 -18.93 -2.16 0.83
C VAL A 142 -19.49 -1.42 2.04
N LYS A 143 -18.86 -1.63 3.20
CA LYS A 143 -19.30 -1.06 4.48
C LYS A 143 -18.12 -0.51 5.27
N GLY A 144 -18.36 0.58 5.99
CA GLY A 144 -17.43 1.11 6.98
C GLY A 144 -17.21 2.61 6.82
N LYS A 145 -17.21 3.31 7.95
CA LYS A 145 -17.06 4.78 8.00
C LYS A 145 -15.59 5.24 7.94
N LYS A 146 -14.65 4.40 8.40
CA LYS A 146 -13.20 4.72 8.47
C LYS A 146 -12.28 3.74 7.72
N ASN A 147 -12.57 2.45 7.73
CA ASN A 147 -11.93 1.44 6.87
C ASN A 147 -13.00 0.83 5.98
N VAL A 148 -13.00 1.19 4.70
CA VAL A 148 -13.99 0.69 3.75
C VAL A 148 -13.63 -0.74 3.39
N VAL A 149 -14.36 -1.69 3.97
CA VAL A 149 -14.16 -3.13 3.75
C VAL A 149 -15.18 -3.60 2.73
N ALA A 150 -14.71 -4.37 1.75
CA ALA A 150 -15.57 -5.01 0.76
C ALA A 150 -15.57 -6.53 0.97
N GLY A 151 -16.76 -7.09 1.23
CA GLY A 151 -16.96 -8.53 1.34
C GLY A 151 -17.85 -9.04 0.20
N GLU A 152 -17.55 -10.22 -0.34
CA GLU A 152 -18.44 -10.84 -1.33
C GLU A 152 -19.73 -11.32 -0.67
N VAL A 153 -20.87 -10.94 -1.25
CA VAL A 153 -22.21 -11.28 -0.77
C VAL A 153 -23.02 -11.99 -1.86
N GLU A 154 -24.13 -12.60 -1.46
CA GLU A 154 -25.05 -13.26 -2.40
C GLU A 154 -25.53 -12.25 -3.46
N MET A 155 -25.43 -12.61 -4.75
CA MET A 155 -25.87 -11.80 -5.90
C MET A 155 -27.41 -11.71 -5.97
N SER A 156 -27.99 -10.98 -5.03
CA SER A 156 -29.43 -10.88 -4.83
C SER A 156 -29.79 -9.56 -4.17
N TRP A 157 -30.94 -8.99 -4.53
CA TRP A 157 -31.48 -7.79 -3.89
C TRP A 157 -31.69 -7.94 -2.37
N LYS A 158 -31.74 -9.17 -1.83
CA LYS A 158 -31.83 -9.43 -0.39
C LYS A 158 -30.58 -9.02 0.40
N SER A 159 -29.45 -8.90 -0.28
CA SER A 159 -28.16 -8.47 0.29
C SER A 159 -28.08 -6.95 0.42
N PHE A 160 -28.88 -6.22 -0.36
CA PHE A 160 -28.87 -4.76 -0.37
C PHE A 160 -29.54 -4.17 0.86
N ASN A 161 -29.03 -3.03 1.29
CA ASN A 161 -29.64 -2.19 2.31
C ASN A 161 -29.53 -0.71 1.92
N ARG A 162 -30.31 0.14 2.59
CA ARG A 162 -30.38 1.56 2.25
C ARG A 162 -29.16 2.37 2.68
N GLY A 163 -28.38 1.89 3.65
CA GLY A 163 -27.32 2.65 4.32
C GLY A 163 -25.90 2.38 3.80
N ASP A 164 -25.70 1.40 2.93
CA ASP A 164 -24.36 0.98 2.48
C ASP A 164 -24.19 1.06 0.95
N VAL A 165 -22.98 0.81 0.46
CA VAL A 165 -22.63 0.83 -0.97
C VAL A 165 -22.34 -0.59 -1.47
N PHE A 166 -22.67 -0.87 -2.73
CA PHE A 166 -22.48 -2.21 -3.33
C PHE A 166 -21.76 -2.10 -4.68
N LEU A 167 -20.85 -3.02 -4.97
CA LEU A 167 -20.17 -3.13 -6.27
C LEU A 167 -20.56 -4.44 -6.96
N LEU A 168 -21.27 -4.34 -8.09
CA LEU A 168 -21.53 -5.48 -8.97
C LEU A 168 -20.46 -5.56 -10.04
N ASP A 169 -19.67 -6.64 -10.02
CA ASP A 169 -18.56 -6.86 -10.93
C ASP A 169 -18.91 -7.95 -11.95
N LEU A 170 -18.98 -7.55 -13.23
CA LEU A 170 -19.36 -8.39 -14.37
C LEU A 170 -18.20 -8.61 -15.35
N GLY A 171 -16.94 -8.47 -14.89
CA GLY A 171 -15.77 -8.65 -15.76
C GLY A 171 -15.41 -7.38 -16.53
N GLN A 172 -16.18 -7.04 -17.57
CA GLN A 172 -15.94 -5.86 -18.42
C GLN A 172 -16.63 -4.58 -17.90
N LEU A 173 -17.61 -4.73 -17.02
CA LEU A 173 -18.37 -3.64 -16.41
C LEU A 173 -18.42 -3.84 -14.90
N ILE A 174 -18.13 -2.79 -14.15
CA ILE A 174 -18.25 -2.72 -12.70
C ILE A 174 -19.31 -1.65 -12.42
N ILE A 175 -20.37 -1.99 -11.69
CA ILE A 175 -21.46 -1.08 -11.34
C ILE A 175 -21.40 -0.80 -9.84
N GLN A 176 -21.18 0.45 -9.46
CA GLN A 176 -21.32 0.92 -8.09
C GLN A 176 -22.76 1.39 -7.86
N TRP A 177 -23.47 0.73 -6.95
CA TRP A 177 -24.79 1.16 -6.49
C TRP A 177 -24.68 1.77 -5.10
N ASN A 178 -25.08 3.03 -4.94
CA ASN A 178 -25.03 3.75 -3.67
C ASN A 178 -26.39 3.73 -2.98
N GLY A 179 -26.46 3.24 -1.74
CA GLY A 179 -27.68 3.30 -0.94
C GLY A 179 -28.15 4.75 -0.72
N PRO A 180 -29.46 5.02 -0.64
CA PRO A 180 -29.97 6.38 -0.44
C PRO A 180 -29.52 7.04 0.87
N GLU A 181 -29.25 6.24 1.89
CA GLU A 181 -28.78 6.66 3.21
C GLU A 181 -27.26 6.42 3.37
N SER A 182 -26.57 6.05 2.29
CA SER A 182 -25.12 5.76 2.32
C SER A 182 -24.29 7.02 2.47
N ASN A 183 -23.22 6.93 3.25
CA ASN A 183 -22.41 8.09 3.58
C ASN A 183 -21.38 8.40 2.47
N ARG A 184 -20.95 9.67 2.38
CA ARG A 184 -20.02 10.15 1.33
C ARG A 184 -18.67 9.39 1.32
N LYS A 185 -18.19 8.91 2.46
CA LYS A 185 -16.92 8.17 2.57
C LYS A 185 -17.05 6.75 2.04
N GLU A 186 -18.16 6.06 2.29
CA GLU A 186 -18.46 4.75 1.70
C GLU A 186 -18.55 4.84 0.18
N ARG A 187 -19.18 5.89 -0.35
CA ARG A 187 -19.25 6.13 -1.81
C ARG A 187 -17.86 6.34 -2.42
N LEU A 188 -16.99 7.10 -1.73
CA LEU A 188 -15.63 7.36 -2.19
C LEU A 188 -14.71 6.13 -2.07
N GLY A 189 -14.82 5.37 -0.99
CA GLY A 189 -14.04 4.14 -0.81
C GLY A 189 -14.45 3.03 -1.77
N ALA A 190 -15.76 2.87 -2.03
CA ALA A 190 -16.26 1.98 -3.07
C ALA A 190 -15.75 2.39 -4.47
N MET A 191 -15.70 3.68 -4.76
CA MET A 191 -15.17 4.20 -6.03
C MET A 191 -13.68 3.88 -6.20
N ASN A 192 -12.87 4.09 -5.16
CA ASN A 192 -11.45 3.78 -5.19
C ASN A 192 -11.22 2.27 -5.36
N LEU A 193 -12.01 1.44 -4.69
CA LEU A 193 -11.98 0.00 -4.86
C LEU A 193 -12.38 -0.44 -6.28
N ALA A 194 -13.43 0.15 -6.86
CA ALA A 194 -13.86 -0.14 -8.23
C ALA A 194 -12.78 0.23 -9.26
N LYS A 195 -12.09 1.36 -9.07
CA LYS A 195 -10.92 1.75 -9.87
C LYS A 195 -9.76 0.76 -9.71
N ASP A 196 -9.50 0.31 -8.49
CA ASP A 196 -8.43 -0.66 -8.22
C ASP A 196 -8.70 -2.02 -8.89
N ILE A 197 -9.95 -2.52 -8.82
CA ILE A 197 -10.36 -3.74 -9.53
C ILE A 197 -10.20 -3.56 -11.04
N ARG A 198 -10.63 -2.42 -11.60
CA ARG A 198 -10.44 -2.09 -13.02
C ARG A 198 -8.96 -2.12 -13.41
N ASP A 199 -8.12 -1.43 -12.65
CA ASP A 199 -6.74 -1.16 -13.04
C ASP A 199 -5.83 -2.37 -12.79
N ARG A 200 -5.96 -3.02 -11.63
CA ARG A 200 -5.10 -4.14 -11.24
C ARG A 200 -5.61 -5.50 -11.68
N GLU A 201 -6.91 -5.78 -11.54
CA GLU A 201 -7.45 -7.09 -11.92
C GLU A 201 -7.79 -7.20 -13.40
N ARG A 202 -8.17 -6.09 -14.05
CA ARG A 202 -8.61 -6.07 -15.47
C ARG A 202 -7.62 -5.38 -16.40
N GLY A 203 -6.49 -4.89 -15.87
CA GLY A 203 -5.47 -4.19 -16.64
C GLY A 203 -6.00 -2.93 -17.31
N GLY A 204 -6.85 -2.17 -16.61
CA GLY A 204 -7.42 -0.89 -17.07
C GLY A 204 -8.56 -1.00 -18.09
N ARG A 205 -8.95 -2.22 -18.50
CA ARG A 205 -9.88 -2.45 -19.63
C ARG A 205 -11.36 -2.51 -19.25
N ALA A 206 -11.70 -2.54 -17.95
CA ALA A 206 -13.08 -2.56 -17.48
C ALA A 206 -13.65 -1.13 -17.38
N LYS A 207 -14.96 -0.97 -17.56
CA LYS A 207 -15.64 0.31 -17.32
C LYS A 207 -16.29 0.32 -15.94
N VAL A 208 -16.25 1.46 -15.26
CA VAL A 208 -16.91 1.67 -13.96
C VAL A 208 -18.09 2.60 -14.18
N GLY A 209 -19.29 2.17 -13.81
CA GLY A 209 -20.51 2.97 -13.83
C GLY A 209 -21.07 3.14 -12.42
N VAL A 210 -21.74 4.26 -12.16
CA VAL A 210 -22.29 4.59 -10.83
C VAL A 210 -23.79 4.82 -10.93
N VAL A 211 -24.53 4.29 -9.96
CA VAL A 211 -25.97 4.44 -9.80
C VAL A 211 -26.23 4.93 -8.39
N ASP A 212 -26.81 6.11 -8.25
CA ASP A 212 -27.23 6.65 -6.95
C ASP A 212 -28.66 6.19 -6.65
N GLY A 213 -28.88 5.52 -5.52
CA GLY A 213 -30.19 5.02 -5.11
C GLY A 213 -31.22 6.13 -4.83
N GLU A 214 -30.76 7.37 -4.67
CA GLU A 214 -31.59 8.58 -4.54
C GLU A 214 -32.15 9.06 -5.88
N ASP A 215 -31.48 8.74 -6.98
CA ASP A 215 -31.78 9.20 -8.34
C ASP A 215 -31.45 8.09 -9.37
N GLU A 216 -32.16 6.96 -9.27
CA GLU A 216 -31.93 5.79 -10.12
C GLU A 216 -32.29 6.04 -11.59
N ASP A 217 -33.16 7.02 -11.84
CA ASP A 217 -33.63 7.43 -13.16
C ASP A 217 -32.56 8.18 -13.98
N ALA A 218 -31.53 8.71 -13.32
CA ALA A 218 -30.37 9.32 -13.98
C ALA A 218 -29.50 8.30 -14.75
N SER A 219 -29.53 7.01 -14.37
CA SER A 219 -28.69 5.95 -14.97
C SER A 219 -29.51 4.75 -15.50
N PRO A 220 -30.45 4.95 -16.44
CA PRO A 220 -31.42 3.92 -16.84
C PRO A 220 -30.77 2.71 -17.52
N GLY A 221 -29.62 2.90 -18.20
CA GLY A 221 -28.86 1.81 -18.84
C GLY A 221 -28.23 0.84 -17.82
N LEU A 222 -27.64 1.37 -16.74
CA LEU A 222 -27.03 0.56 -15.68
C LEU A 222 -28.09 -0.14 -14.83
N MET A 223 -29.22 0.52 -14.58
CA MET A 223 -30.35 -0.08 -13.87
C MET A 223 -30.98 -1.26 -14.64
N LYS A 224 -31.03 -1.20 -15.97
CA LYS A 224 -31.46 -2.36 -16.78
C LYS A 224 -30.51 -3.56 -16.61
N VAL A 225 -29.20 -3.33 -16.55
CA VAL A 225 -28.21 -4.40 -16.30
C VAL A 225 -28.36 -4.97 -14.89
N LEU A 226 -28.53 -4.12 -13.88
CA LEU A 226 -28.78 -4.56 -12.50
C LEU A 226 -30.03 -5.44 -12.39
N LYS A 227 -31.15 -5.05 -13.02
CA LYS A 227 -32.39 -5.84 -13.04
C LYS A 227 -32.26 -7.15 -13.82
N HIS A 228 -31.47 -7.15 -14.91
CA HIS A 228 -31.22 -8.36 -15.69
C HIS A 228 -30.38 -9.38 -14.90
N VAL A 229 -29.35 -8.93 -14.17
CA VAL A 229 -28.42 -9.80 -13.43
C VAL A 229 -28.97 -10.23 -12.07
N LEU A 230 -29.62 -9.33 -11.33
CA LEU A 230 -30.08 -9.57 -9.95
C LEU A 230 -31.60 -9.87 -9.85
N GLY A 231 -32.34 -9.75 -10.96
CA GLY A 231 -33.79 -9.87 -11.03
C GLY A 231 -34.54 -8.56 -10.71
N GLU A 232 -35.87 -8.62 -10.65
CA GLU A 232 -36.71 -7.45 -10.29
C GLU A 232 -36.44 -6.99 -8.85
N LYS A 233 -36.29 -5.68 -8.68
CA LYS A 233 -36.00 -5.05 -7.39
C LYS A 233 -37.18 -5.21 -6.43
N ARG A 234 -36.91 -5.69 -5.22
CA ARG A 234 -37.87 -5.79 -4.09
C ARG A 234 -37.44 -4.86 -2.96
N ASP A 235 -38.26 -4.73 -1.92
CA ASP A 235 -37.93 -3.92 -0.74
C ASP A 235 -36.59 -4.34 -0.11
N ILE A 236 -35.68 -3.37 -0.01
CA ILE A 236 -34.34 -3.51 0.58
C ILE A 236 -34.35 -3.17 2.08
N LYS A 237 -33.40 -3.72 2.84
CA LYS A 237 -33.36 -3.60 4.30
C LYS A 237 -33.05 -2.16 4.77
N PRO A 238 -33.55 -1.74 5.96
CA PRO A 238 -33.18 -0.46 6.57
C PRO A 238 -31.72 -0.44 7.05
N ALA A 239 -31.15 0.75 7.27
CA ALA A 239 -29.80 0.93 7.78
C ALA A 239 -29.64 0.40 9.22
N ILE A 240 -28.49 -0.23 9.53
CA ILE A 240 -28.14 -0.70 10.88
C ILE A 240 -27.21 0.34 11.53
N PRO A 241 -27.52 0.89 12.73
CA PRO A 241 -26.67 1.87 13.42
C PRO A 241 -25.44 1.23 14.08
N ASP A 242 -24.26 1.83 13.90
CA ASP A 242 -22.97 1.29 14.35
C ASP A 242 -22.69 1.43 15.86
N ASP A 243 -23.47 2.24 16.60
CA ASP A 243 -23.14 2.69 17.97
C ASP A 243 -23.37 1.67 19.11
N LYS A 244 -24.16 0.59 18.91
CA LYS A 244 -24.58 -0.33 19.99
C LYS A 244 -23.58 -1.44 20.34
N VAL A 245 -22.54 -1.65 19.54
CA VAL A 245 -21.57 -2.74 19.74
C VAL A 245 -20.38 -2.29 20.60
N ASP A 246 -20.00 -1.02 20.52
CA ASP A 246 -18.74 -0.49 21.08
C ASP A 246 -18.75 -0.13 22.58
N GLN A 247 -19.93 -0.02 23.20
CA GLN A 247 -20.04 0.37 24.62
C GLN A 247 -19.72 -0.78 25.59
N THR A 248 -19.92 -2.03 25.18
CA THR A 248 -19.71 -3.23 26.03
C THR A 248 -18.25 -3.70 26.05
N LEU A 249 -17.46 -3.33 25.04
CA LEU A 249 -16.07 -3.76 24.82
C LEU A 249 -15.03 -2.98 25.64
N LYS A 250 -15.42 -1.83 26.19
CA LYS A 250 -14.49 -0.88 26.86
C LYS A 250 -14.18 -1.22 28.33
N SER A 251 -14.86 -2.19 28.95
CA SER A 251 -14.83 -2.41 30.41
C SER A 251 -14.19 -3.74 30.89
N SER A 252 -13.49 -4.52 30.05
CA SER A 252 -13.24 -5.94 30.37
C SER A 252 -11.80 -6.46 30.17
N LEU A 253 -10.76 -5.65 30.41
CA LEU A 253 -9.38 -6.17 30.43
C LEU A 253 -9.11 -6.89 31.76
N LYS A 254 -8.91 -8.21 31.73
CA LYS A 254 -8.71 -9.07 32.91
C LYS A 254 -7.53 -10.02 32.72
N LEU A 255 -6.69 -10.16 33.75
CA LEU A 255 -5.56 -11.09 33.77
C LEU A 255 -5.92 -12.34 34.57
N TYR A 256 -5.66 -13.50 34.00
CA TYR A 256 -5.89 -14.82 34.57
C TYR A 256 -4.58 -15.60 34.67
N HIS A 257 -4.41 -16.37 35.74
CA HIS A 257 -3.29 -17.29 35.96
C HIS A 257 -3.70 -18.71 35.63
N VAL A 258 -2.80 -19.42 34.96
CA VAL A 258 -2.97 -20.83 34.59
C VAL A 258 -2.03 -21.65 35.47
N SER A 259 -2.59 -22.39 36.44
CA SER A 259 -1.80 -23.18 37.40
C SER A 259 -2.17 -24.67 37.37
N ASN A 260 -1.16 -25.55 37.41
CA ASN A 260 -1.31 -27.00 37.57
C ASN A 260 -1.19 -27.50 39.02
N ALA A 261 -1.05 -26.62 40.02
CA ALA A 261 -0.61 -26.97 41.38
C ALA A 261 -1.51 -27.99 42.12
N SER A 262 -2.75 -28.20 41.67
CA SER A 262 -3.71 -29.16 42.25
C SER A 262 -3.72 -30.53 41.56
N GLY A 263 -2.80 -30.79 40.61
CA GLY A 263 -2.82 -31.98 39.75
C GLY A 263 -3.82 -31.89 38.58
N ASN A 264 -4.68 -30.86 38.58
CA ASN A 264 -5.53 -30.44 37.47
C ASN A 264 -5.23 -28.97 37.16
N LEU A 265 -5.19 -28.62 35.87
CA LEU A 265 -4.95 -27.25 35.39
C LEU A 265 -6.20 -26.36 35.59
N VAL A 266 -6.09 -25.31 36.41
CA VAL A 266 -7.17 -24.37 36.76
C VAL A 266 -6.82 -22.95 36.28
N ILE A 267 -7.80 -22.22 35.76
CA ILE A 267 -7.68 -20.80 35.38
C ILE A 267 -8.26 -19.94 36.51
N GLN A 268 -7.46 -19.08 37.13
CA GLN A 268 -7.88 -18.21 38.24
C GLN A 268 -7.72 -16.74 37.87
N GLU A 269 -8.69 -15.87 38.23
CA GLU A 269 -8.60 -14.43 37.99
C GLU A 269 -7.59 -13.79 38.95
N VAL A 270 -6.58 -13.11 38.42
CA VAL A 270 -5.47 -12.52 39.19
C VAL A 270 -5.70 -11.03 39.41
N ALA A 271 -6.04 -10.30 38.34
CA ALA A 271 -6.11 -8.86 38.38
C ALA A 271 -7.05 -8.29 37.31
N ILE A 272 -7.60 -7.12 37.62
CA ILE A 272 -8.23 -6.20 36.67
C ILE A 272 -7.37 -4.92 36.62
N ARG A 273 -7.52 -4.08 35.59
CA ARG A 273 -6.71 -2.85 35.46
C ARG A 273 -6.63 -2.03 36.76
N PRO A 274 -5.48 -1.42 37.09
CA PRO A 274 -4.23 -1.36 36.30
C PRO A 274 -3.39 -2.64 36.42
N LEU A 275 -2.83 -3.10 35.29
CA LEU A 275 -1.94 -4.26 35.25
C LEU A 275 -0.48 -3.79 35.34
N THR A 276 0.34 -4.41 36.18
CA THR A 276 1.76 -4.09 36.31
C THR A 276 2.61 -5.31 35.94
N GLN A 277 3.82 -5.09 35.41
CA GLN A 277 4.67 -6.18 34.89
C GLN A 277 5.01 -7.24 35.95
N ASP A 278 5.13 -6.84 37.22
CA ASP A 278 5.39 -7.74 38.36
C ASP A 278 4.28 -8.78 38.60
N MET A 279 3.12 -8.64 37.96
CA MET A 279 2.05 -9.63 38.00
C MET A 279 2.33 -10.86 37.13
N LEU A 280 3.30 -10.80 36.21
CA LEU A 280 3.72 -11.91 35.34
C LEU A 280 4.96 -12.60 35.91
N LEU A 281 4.78 -13.76 36.54
CA LEU A 281 5.86 -14.57 37.08
C LEU A 281 6.49 -15.45 36.00
N HIS A 282 7.82 -15.48 35.91
CA HIS A 282 8.56 -16.27 34.92
C HIS A 282 8.29 -17.78 35.02
N GLU A 283 7.82 -18.26 36.17
CA GLU A 283 7.52 -19.66 36.46
C GLU A 283 6.13 -20.12 35.97
N ASP A 284 5.28 -19.21 35.50
CA ASP A 284 3.87 -19.50 35.24
C ASP A 284 3.38 -19.08 33.85
N CYS A 285 2.17 -19.52 33.47
CA CYS A 285 1.48 -19.07 32.27
C CYS A 285 0.25 -18.23 32.62
N TYR A 286 -0.04 -17.20 31.82
CA TYR A 286 -1.14 -16.28 32.06
C TYR A 286 -2.01 -16.11 30.81
N ILE A 287 -3.29 -15.79 31.02
CA ILE A 287 -4.25 -15.42 29.96
C ILE A 287 -4.74 -14.00 30.24
N LEU A 288 -4.52 -13.10 29.29
CA LEU A 288 -5.02 -11.73 29.33
C LEU A 288 -6.24 -11.63 28.40
N ASP A 289 -7.42 -11.46 28.99
CA ASP A 289 -8.70 -11.35 28.29
C ASP A 289 -9.03 -9.88 28.03
N GLN A 290 -9.22 -9.51 26.76
CA GLN A 290 -9.72 -8.20 26.33
C GLN A 290 -11.19 -8.29 25.89
N GLY A 291 -12.05 -8.81 26.76
CA GLY A 291 -13.50 -8.87 26.54
C GLY A 291 -13.95 -9.70 25.35
N GLY A 292 -13.21 -10.76 24.99
CA GLY A 292 -13.52 -11.55 23.80
C GLY A 292 -13.22 -10.87 22.46
N THR A 293 -12.53 -9.72 22.44
CA THR A 293 -12.00 -9.13 21.19
C THR A 293 -10.69 -9.81 20.79
N ARG A 294 -9.81 -9.92 21.77
CA ARG A 294 -8.49 -10.51 21.66
C ARG A 294 -8.10 -11.13 22.99
N ILE A 295 -7.42 -12.27 22.93
CA ILE A 295 -6.91 -12.97 24.10
C ILE A 295 -5.41 -13.14 23.92
N PHE A 296 -4.62 -12.72 24.91
CA PHE A 296 -3.18 -12.97 24.93
C PHE A 296 -2.87 -14.11 25.89
N VAL A 297 -1.95 -14.99 25.50
CA VAL A 297 -1.45 -16.09 26.31
C VAL A 297 0.03 -15.83 26.54
N TRP A 298 0.40 -15.47 27.76
CA TRP A 298 1.80 -15.22 28.11
C TRP A 298 2.41 -16.47 28.75
N LYS A 299 3.57 -16.90 28.24
CA LYS A 299 4.27 -18.12 28.69
C LYS A 299 5.58 -17.74 29.39
N GLY A 300 5.62 -17.96 30.70
CA GLY A 300 6.82 -17.75 31.52
C GLY A 300 7.99 -18.61 31.07
N LYS A 301 9.20 -18.04 31.08
CA LYS A 301 10.43 -18.70 30.63
C LYS A 301 10.75 -19.97 31.43
N ASN A 302 10.42 -19.98 32.72
CA ASN A 302 10.62 -21.09 33.64
C ASN A 302 9.35 -21.96 33.82
N ALA A 303 8.25 -21.67 33.12
CA ALA A 303 7.01 -22.42 33.26
C ALA A 303 7.11 -23.87 32.78
N ASN A 304 6.27 -24.74 33.36
CA ASN A 304 6.28 -26.17 33.11
C ASN A 304 6.02 -26.47 31.62
N LYS A 305 6.72 -27.49 31.07
CA LYS A 305 6.64 -27.85 29.65
C LYS A 305 5.21 -28.26 29.25
N GLU A 306 4.49 -28.96 30.12
CA GLU A 306 3.10 -29.33 29.89
C GLU A 306 2.16 -28.11 29.86
N GLU A 307 2.42 -27.10 30.70
CA GLU A 307 1.65 -25.85 30.71
C GLU A 307 1.88 -25.04 29.44
N LYS A 308 3.15 -24.89 29.01
CA LYS A 308 3.51 -24.21 27.76
C LYS A 308 2.89 -24.85 26.53
N GLN A 309 2.82 -26.18 26.49
CA GLN A 309 2.20 -26.92 25.37
C GLN A 309 0.67 -26.84 25.40
N GLN A 310 0.05 -26.82 26.58
CA GLN A 310 -1.41 -26.76 26.70
C GLN A 310 -1.98 -25.34 26.69
N ALA A 311 -1.18 -24.30 26.90
CA ALA A 311 -1.64 -22.91 27.06
C ALA A 311 -2.59 -22.44 25.93
N MET A 312 -2.27 -22.77 24.67
CA MET A 312 -3.10 -22.41 23.51
C MET A 312 -4.45 -23.15 23.52
N SER A 313 -4.45 -24.45 23.80
CA SER A 313 -5.68 -25.26 23.92
C SER A 313 -6.56 -24.75 25.08
N ARG A 314 -5.95 -24.27 26.15
CA ARG A 314 -6.67 -23.68 27.29
C ARG A 314 -7.25 -22.31 26.97
N ALA A 315 -6.58 -21.47 26.19
CA ALA A 315 -7.16 -20.22 25.70
C ALA A 315 -8.39 -20.49 24.81
N LEU A 316 -8.34 -21.52 23.95
CA LEU A 316 -9.49 -21.95 23.16
C LEU A 316 -10.63 -22.52 24.04
N GLY A 317 -10.28 -23.30 25.07
CA GLY A 317 -11.25 -23.76 26.07
C GLY A 317 -11.86 -22.61 26.88
N PHE A 318 -11.08 -21.58 27.18
CA PHE A 318 -11.50 -20.38 27.88
C PHE A 318 -12.48 -19.55 27.05
N ILE A 319 -12.25 -19.38 25.73
CA ILE A 319 -13.20 -18.77 24.79
C ILE A 319 -14.56 -19.47 24.87
N LYS A 320 -14.56 -20.81 24.80
CA LYS A 320 -15.79 -21.62 24.88
C LYS A 320 -16.48 -21.50 26.24
N ALA A 321 -15.71 -21.53 27.33
CA ALA A 321 -16.25 -21.42 28.69
C ALA A 321 -16.86 -20.04 28.99
N LYS A 322 -16.27 -18.97 28.44
CA LYS A 322 -16.79 -17.59 28.53
C LYS A 322 -17.87 -17.26 27.50
N ASN A 323 -18.19 -18.20 26.61
CA ASN A 323 -19.14 -18.04 25.51
C ASN A 323 -18.78 -16.87 24.56
N TYR A 324 -17.48 -16.67 24.32
CA TYR A 324 -16.98 -15.71 23.33
C TYR A 324 -17.09 -16.28 21.91
N PRO A 325 -17.17 -15.43 20.87
CA PRO A 325 -17.20 -15.91 19.48
C PRO A 325 -15.98 -16.77 19.13
N ASP A 326 -16.16 -17.86 18.37
CA ASP A 326 -15.06 -18.72 17.90
C ASP A 326 -14.05 -17.96 16.98
N SER A 327 -14.47 -16.79 16.47
CA SER A 327 -13.65 -15.84 15.71
C SER A 327 -12.73 -14.96 16.56
N THR A 328 -12.75 -15.09 17.89
CA THR A 328 -11.88 -14.33 18.81
C THR A 328 -10.40 -14.60 18.49
N SER A 329 -9.62 -13.54 18.30
CA SER A 329 -8.18 -13.60 18.01
C SER A 329 -7.41 -14.05 19.26
N VAL A 330 -6.46 -14.97 19.10
CA VAL A 330 -5.60 -15.46 20.18
C VAL A 330 -4.14 -15.28 19.79
N GLU A 331 -3.38 -14.58 20.63
CA GLU A 331 -1.96 -14.30 20.45
C GLU A 331 -1.18 -14.92 21.62
N THR A 332 -0.07 -15.59 21.33
CA THR A 332 0.78 -16.23 22.34
C THR A 332 2.13 -15.53 22.40
N GLU A 333 2.43 -14.99 23.58
CA GLU A 333 3.61 -14.20 23.90
C GLU A 333 4.57 -15.05 24.75
N ASN A 334 5.84 -15.08 24.37
CA ASN A 334 6.88 -15.73 25.17
C ASN A 334 7.58 -14.69 26.06
N ASP A 335 7.87 -15.08 27.29
CA ASP A 335 8.59 -14.26 28.27
C ASP A 335 9.95 -13.76 27.73
N GLY A 336 10.09 -12.43 27.70
CA GLY A 336 11.24 -11.71 27.15
C GLY A 336 11.20 -11.46 25.63
N SER A 337 10.14 -11.88 24.94
CA SER A 337 9.89 -11.64 23.51
C SER A 337 8.54 -10.99 23.24
N GLU A 338 8.01 -10.24 24.21
CA GLU A 338 6.64 -9.72 24.15
C GLU A 338 6.45 -8.64 23.08
N SER A 339 5.35 -8.74 22.33
CA SER A 339 4.98 -7.75 21.33
C SER A 339 4.79 -6.35 21.93
N ALA A 340 4.97 -5.31 21.13
CA ALA A 340 4.69 -3.93 21.57
C ALA A 340 3.21 -3.75 21.98
N ILE A 341 2.30 -4.50 21.34
CA ILE A 341 0.85 -4.47 21.58
C ILE A 341 0.51 -5.13 22.92
N PHE A 342 1.23 -6.17 23.34
CA PHE A 342 1.07 -6.75 24.67
C PHE A 342 1.64 -5.82 25.76
N ARG A 343 2.83 -5.27 25.55
CA ARG A 343 3.54 -4.43 26.54
C ARG A 343 2.77 -3.16 26.91
N GLN A 344 2.08 -2.53 25.95
CA GLN A 344 1.25 -1.34 26.20
C GLN A 344 0.01 -1.61 27.08
N LEU A 345 -0.38 -2.87 27.29
CA LEU A 345 -1.52 -3.23 28.14
C LEU A 345 -1.19 -3.18 29.64
N PHE A 346 0.09 -3.00 29.98
CA PHE A 346 0.61 -2.88 31.33
C PHE A 346 1.05 -1.44 31.63
N GLN A 347 0.79 -0.97 32.84
CA GLN A 347 1.05 0.40 33.30
C GLN A 347 2.55 0.77 33.27
N LYS A 348 3.43 -0.21 33.45
CA LYS A 348 4.88 -0.04 33.47
C LYS A 348 5.53 -1.32 32.98
N TRP A 349 6.36 -1.24 31.94
CA TRP A 349 7.10 -2.38 31.37
C TRP A 349 8.58 -2.03 31.24
N THR A 350 9.44 -2.84 31.85
CA THR A 350 10.90 -2.66 31.90
C THR A 350 11.61 -3.90 31.35
N LEU A 351 12.61 -3.70 30.48
CA LEU A 351 13.43 -4.78 29.93
C LEU A 351 14.72 -4.93 30.76
N PRO A 352 15.00 -6.10 31.36
CA PRO A 352 16.28 -6.34 32.01
C PRO A 352 17.42 -6.27 30.96
N ASN A 353 18.47 -5.51 31.25
CA ASN A 353 19.68 -5.27 30.43
C ASN A 353 19.61 -4.20 29.32
N GLN A 354 18.64 -3.28 29.32
CA GLN A 354 18.81 -1.99 28.64
C GLN A 354 19.39 -0.95 29.60
N SER A 355 20.71 -0.97 29.76
CA SER A 355 21.48 0.13 30.31
C SER A 355 21.50 1.30 29.32
N SER A 356 21.43 2.51 29.85
CA SER A 356 21.59 3.80 29.16
C SER A 356 22.86 3.88 28.30
N GLY A 357 22.73 4.35 27.05
CA GLY A 357 23.84 4.60 26.10
C GLY A 357 24.41 3.34 25.45
N LEU A 358 25.00 3.32 24.26
CA LEU A 358 25.49 4.34 23.34
C LEU A 358 25.78 3.61 22.01
N GLY A 359 25.74 4.32 20.89
CA GLY A 359 26.64 3.99 19.79
C GLY A 359 28.08 4.03 20.29
N LYS A 360 28.74 2.87 20.27
CA LYS A 360 30.19 2.60 20.40
C LYS A 360 30.97 3.34 21.50
N THR A 361 31.45 2.57 22.47
CA THR A 361 32.79 2.80 23.03
C THR A 361 33.52 1.48 23.26
N HIS A 362 34.81 1.50 22.93
CA HIS A 362 35.74 0.38 23.00
C HIS A 362 35.95 -0.13 24.42
N THR A 363 36.10 -1.45 24.57
CA THR A 363 36.81 -2.04 25.70
C THR A 363 38.25 -2.31 25.27
N VAL A 364 39.20 -1.70 25.98
CA VAL A 364 40.63 -2.00 25.87
C VAL A 364 40.85 -3.42 26.39
N GLY A 365 41.22 -4.35 25.51
CA GLY A 365 41.63 -5.71 25.87
C GLY A 365 41.11 -6.78 24.90
N LYS A 366 41.99 -7.23 24.00
CA LYS A 366 41.79 -8.23 22.93
C LYS A 366 40.93 -7.77 21.75
N VAL A 367 41.62 -7.09 20.83
CA VAL A 367 41.19 -6.80 19.46
C VAL A 367 40.92 -8.10 18.70
N ALA A 368 39.65 -8.50 18.58
CA ALA A 368 39.21 -9.12 17.34
C ALA A 368 38.93 -7.96 16.39
N LYS A 369 39.69 -7.88 15.28
CA LYS A 369 39.43 -6.92 14.19
C LYS A 369 37.97 -7.09 13.75
N VAL A 370 37.10 -6.19 14.19
CA VAL A 370 35.80 -6.01 13.54
C VAL A 370 36.09 -5.26 12.26
N GLU A 371 36.08 -5.96 11.13
CA GLU A 371 36.00 -5.31 9.82
C GLU A 371 34.77 -4.41 9.82
N GLN A 372 34.99 -3.10 9.71
CA GLN A 372 33.95 -2.21 9.23
C GLN A 372 33.67 -2.62 7.79
N VAL A 373 32.61 -3.41 7.58
CA VAL A 373 32.13 -3.70 6.23
C VAL A 373 31.61 -2.37 5.69
N LYS A 374 32.43 -1.72 4.86
CA LYS A 374 31.98 -0.59 4.03
C LYS A 374 30.75 -1.05 3.25
N PHE A 375 29.77 -0.16 3.10
CA PHE A 375 28.64 -0.38 2.20
C PHE A 375 29.19 -0.71 0.82
N ASP A 376 29.07 -1.98 0.43
CA ASP A 376 29.55 -2.46 -0.86
C ASP A 376 28.35 -2.72 -1.77
N ALA A 377 27.96 -1.64 -2.43
CA ALA A 377 27.01 -1.54 -3.53
C ALA A 377 27.13 -2.69 -4.55
N THR A 378 28.35 -3.20 -4.78
CA THR A 378 28.58 -4.29 -5.75
C THR A 378 28.07 -5.65 -5.27
N THR A 379 27.62 -5.78 -4.02
CA THR A 379 27.07 -7.04 -3.48
C THR A 379 25.54 -7.03 -3.31
N LEU A 380 24.86 -5.91 -3.64
CA LEU A 380 23.43 -5.74 -3.41
C LEU A 380 22.59 -6.75 -4.22
N HIS A 381 22.97 -7.00 -5.48
CA HIS A 381 22.34 -7.97 -6.37
C HIS A 381 22.58 -9.43 -5.93
N ALA A 382 23.62 -9.68 -5.12
CA ALA A 382 23.89 -10.99 -4.52
C ALA A 382 23.14 -11.21 -3.19
N LYS A 383 22.52 -10.16 -2.63
CA LYS A 383 21.81 -10.19 -1.33
C LYS A 383 20.45 -9.47 -1.42
N PRO A 384 19.41 -10.12 -2.00
CA PRO A 384 18.08 -9.52 -2.22
C PRO A 384 17.41 -8.93 -0.97
N GLN A 385 17.78 -9.41 0.22
CA GLN A 385 17.26 -8.90 1.49
C GLN A 385 17.84 -7.53 1.89
N MET A 386 19.11 -7.28 1.56
CA MET A 386 19.74 -5.98 1.80
C MET A 386 19.13 -4.94 0.86
N ALA A 387 18.88 -5.34 -0.39
CA ALA A 387 18.15 -4.55 -1.37
C ALA A 387 16.73 -4.18 -0.88
N ALA A 388 15.98 -5.16 -0.37
CA ALA A 388 14.63 -4.94 0.17
C ALA A 388 14.60 -4.07 1.43
N GLN A 389 15.55 -4.26 2.37
CA GLN A 389 15.63 -3.47 3.61
C GLN A 389 15.99 -2.01 3.36
N GLN A 390 16.91 -1.77 2.42
CA GLN A 390 17.34 -0.42 2.06
C GLN A 390 16.42 0.24 1.01
N LYS A 391 15.41 -0.48 0.50
CA LYS A 391 14.57 -0.07 -0.65
C LYS A 391 15.41 0.31 -1.88
N MET A 392 16.52 -0.38 -2.10
CA MET A 392 17.51 -0.16 -3.15
C MET A 392 17.61 -1.42 -3.99
N VAL A 393 17.31 -1.40 -5.29
CA VAL A 393 17.44 -2.63 -6.12
C VAL A 393 18.89 -2.87 -6.56
N ASP A 394 19.67 -1.81 -6.66
CA ASP A 394 21.12 -1.77 -6.79
C ASP A 394 21.65 -0.44 -6.21
N ASP A 395 22.84 -0.01 -6.62
CA ASP A 395 23.50 1.21 -6.16
C ASP A 395 23.22 2.46 -7.01
N GLY A 396 22.29 2.39 -7.97
CA GLY A 396 21.99 3.49 -8.88
C GLY A 396 23.06 3.71 -9.97
N SER A 397 23.96 2.75 -10.22
CA SER A 397 25.03 2.86 -11.23
C SER A 397 24.66 2.42 -12.65
N GLY A 398 23.45 1.91 -12.85
CA GLY A 398 22.92 1.45 -14.13
C GLY A 398 22.70 2.56 -15.17
N GLU A 399 22.23 2.16 -16.34
CA GLU A 399 21.96 3.08 -17.45
C GLU A 399 20.64 3.81 -17.19
N VAL A 400 20.66 5.15 -17.28
CA VAL A 400 19.49 5.98 -17.04
C VAL A 400 19.15 6.80 -18.28
N GLU A 401 17.90 6.73 -18.70
CA GLU A 401 17.30 7.57 -19.72
C GLU A 401 16.14 8.36 -19.10
N VAL A 402 16.12 9.68 -19.29
CA VAL A 402 15.11 10.56 -18.71
C VAL A 402 14.38 11.27 -19.84
N TRP A 403 13.05 11.21 -19.82
CA TRP A 403 12.17 11.96 -20.70
C TRP A 403 11.26 12.87 -19.89
N ARG A 404 10.93 14.01 -20.46
CA ARG A 404 9.87 14.90 -20.01
C ARG A 404 8.63 14.66 -20.88
N VAL A 405 7.45 14.76 -20.28
CA VAL A 405 6.18 14.66 -21.01
C VAL A 405 5.80 16.06 -21.49
N GLU A 406 5.63 16.22 -22.81
CA GLU A 406 5.21 17.46 -23.44
C GLU A 406 4.19 17.17 -24.53
N ASN A 407 3.04 17.86 -24.51
CA ASN A 407 2.01 17.72 -25.56
C ASN A 407 1.65 16.26 -25.88
N ASN A 408 1.57 15.42 -24.84
CA ASN A 408 1.34 13.97 -24.93
C ASN A 408 2.48 13.13 -25.55
N GLU A 409 3.67 13.68 -25.76
CA GLU A 409 4.85 12.98 -26.29
C GLU A 409 6.01 12.96 -25.28
N LEU A 410 6.97 12.04 -25.50
CA LEU A 410 8.18 11.92 -24.70
C LEU A 410 9.34 12.68 -25.34
N VAL A 411 9.79 13.74 -24.67
CA VAL A 411 10.93 14.56 -25.09
C VAL A 411 12.15 14.21 -24.23
N PRO A 412 13.27 13.74 -24.81
CA PRO A 412 14.47 13.42 -24.04
C PRO A 412 15.03 14.63 -23.30
N VAL A 413 15.37 14.44 -22.02
CA VAL A 413 16.03 15.47 -21.22
C VAL A 413 17.52 15.54 -21.59
N GLU A 414 18.03 16.74 -21.84
CA GLU A 414 19.46 16.92 -22.17
C GLU A 414 20.37 16.45 -21.03
N LYS A 415 21.54 15.91 -21.38
CA LYS A 415 22.52 15.38 -20.40
C LYS A 415 22.91 16.35 -19.29
N LYS A 416 22.91 17.66 -19.59
CA LYS A 416 23.25 18.72 -18.62
C LYS A 416 22.17 18.93 -17.54
N TRP A 417 20.94 18.48 -17.81
CA TRP A 417 19.78 18.61 -16.93
C TRP A 417 19.38 17.28 -16.28
N LEU A 418 20.20 16.23 -16.41
CA LEU A 418 19.96 14.97 -15.70
C LEU A 418 20.07 15.19 -14.19
N GLY A 419 19.05 14.76 -13.45
CA GLY A 419 18.91 15.01 -12.01
C GLY A 419 18.12 16.27 -11.66
N HIS A 420 17.74 17.09 -12.65
CA HIS A 420 16.92 18.29 -12.46
C HIS A 420 15.45 17.99 -12.76
N PHE A 421 14.57 18.18 -11.77
CA PHE A 421 13.14 17.92 -11.87
C PHE A 421 12.35 19.19 -11.58
N TYR A 422 11.46 19.58 -12.49
CA TYR A 422 10.62 20.77 -12.32
C TYR A 422 9.21 20.39 -11.84
N GLY A 423 8.74 21.03 -10.77
CA GLY A 423 7.43 20.78 -10.17
C GLY A 423 6.24 21.03 -11.10
N GLY A 424 6.41 21.75 -12.22
CA GLY A 424 5.37 21.94 -13.24
C GLY A 424 5.35 20.89 -14.35
N ASP A 425 6.28 19.93 -14.36
CA ASP A 425 6.38 18.91 -15.41
C ASP A 425 6.22 17.48 -14.85
N CYS A 426 5.95 16.53 -15.74
CA CYS A 426 6.05 15.10 -15.46
C CYS A 426 7.26 14.49 -16.19
N TYR A 427 7.96 13.57 -15.53
CA TYR A 427 9.15 12.91 -16.07
C TYR A 427 9.00 11.40 -16.02
N LEU A 428 9.49 10.73 -17.06
CA LEU A 428 9.70 9.29 -17.08
C LEU A 428 11.20 9.01 -17.00
N VAL A 429 11.62 8.20 -16.04
CA VAL A 429 13.00 7.76 -15.89
C VAL A 429 13.05 6.25 -16.13
N LEU A 430 13.60 5.82 -17.26
CA LEU A 430 13.91 4.41 -17.49
C LEU A 430 15.31 4.14 -16.95
N TYR A 431 15.37 3.25 -15.97
CA TYR A 431 16.60 2.78 -15.37
C TYR A 431 16.81 1.32 -15.74
N THR A 432 17.95 1.02 -16.36
CA THR A 432 18.35 -0.33 -16.77
C THR A 432 19.53 -0.79 -15.92
N TYR A 433 19.37 -1.92 -15.25
CA TYR A 433 20.38 -2.48 -14.36
C TYR A 433 20.52 -3.99 -14.55
N PHE A 434 21.67 -4.50 -14.12
CA PHE A 434 22.04 -5.90 -14.31
C PHE A 434 21.98 -6.65 -12.99
N VAL A 435 21.30 -7.80 -13.00
CA VAL A 435 21.32 -8.77 -11.89
C VAL A 435 21.93 -10.06 -12.46
N GLY A 436 23.25 -10.21 -12.27
CA GLY A 436 24.01 -11.25 -12.96
C GLY A 436 23.96 -11.05 -14.48
N PRO A 437 23.62 -12.07 -15.29
CA PRO A 437 23.50 -11.93 -16.74
C PRO A 437 22.15 -11.34 -17.20
N LYS A 438 21.20 -11.13 -16.29
CA LYS A 438 19.84 -10.69 -16.63
C LYS A 438 19.73 -9.16 -16.59
N VAL A 439 19.25 -8.59 -17.69
CA VAL A 439 18.87 -7.17 -17.79
C VAL A 439 17.52 -6.98 -17.12
N ASN A 440 17.42 -6.03 -16.19
CA ASN A 440 16.17 -5.62 -15.56
C ASN A 440 15.98 -4.11 -15.77
N ARG A 441 14.73 -3.67 -15.78
CA ARG A 441 14.36 -2.29 -16.06
C ARG A 441 13.35 -1.78 -15.06
N ILE A 442 13.45 -0.51 -14.70
CA ILE A 442 12.48 0.20 -13.85
C ILE A 442 12.10 1.49 -14.57
N ILE A 443 10.81 1.78 -14.61
CA ILE A 443 10.27 3.05 -15.10
C ILE A 443 9.77 3.84 -13.88
N TYR A 444 10.45 4.91 -13.52
CA TYR A 444 9.90 5.88 -12.57
C TYR A 444 9.04 6.90 -13.30
N ILE A 445 7.82 7.11 -12.80
CA ILE A 445 6.90 8.13 -13.25
C ILE A 445 6.91 9.22 -12.19
N TRP A 446 7.79 10.22 -12.36
CA TRP A 446 7.89 11.34 -11.43
C TRP A 446 6.91 12.43 -11.82
N GLN A 447 6.10 12.87 -10.85
CA GLN A 447 5.02 13.83 -11.05
C GLN A 447 5.23 15.06 -10.19
N GLY A 448 5.38 16.21 -10.85
CA GLY A 448 5.48 17.50 -10.20
C GLY A 448 4.16 17.93 -9.56
N ARG A 449 4.23 18.68 -8.46
CA ARG A 449 3.05 19.16 -7.71
C ARG A 449 2.18 20.13 -8.53
N GLN A 450 2.80 20.92 -9.40
CA GLN A 450 2.15 21.92 -10.28
C GLN A 450 1.93 21.40 -11.71
N ALA A 451 2.15 20.10 -11.96
CA ALA A 451 1.94 19.52 -13.28
C ALA A 451 0.46 19.53 -13.69
N ARG A 452 0.18 19.79 -14.97
CA ARG A 452 -1.19 19.88 -15.48
C ARG A 452 -1.85 18.49 -15.54
N ALA A 453 -3.18 18.46 -15.45
CA ALA A 453 -3.93 17.20 -15.39
C ALA A 453 -3.83 16.35 -16.67
N ASP A 454 -3.78 17.00 -17.83
CA ASP A 454 -3.53 16.37 -19.12
C ASP A 454 -2.14 15.72 -19.17
N GLU A 455 -1.12 16.37 -18.61
CA GLU A 455 0.25 15.84 -18.55
C GLU A 455 0.39 14.69 -17.55
N LEU A 456 -0.34 14.74 -16.43
CA LEU A 456 -0.42 13.63 -15.49
C LEU A 456 -1.03 12.39 -16.16
N ALA A 457 -2.12 12.55 -16.92
CA ALA A 457 -2.74 11.47 -17.69
C ALA A 457 -1.81 10.96 -18.81
N ALA A 458 -1.17 11.88 -19.53
CA ALA A 458 -0.21 11.55 -20.58
C ALA A 458 1.01 10.81 -20.04
N SER A 459 1.52 11.17 -18.85
CA SER A 459 2.65 10.49 -18.22
C SER A 459 2.35 9.01 -17.92
N ALA A 460 1.12 8.72 -17.47
CA ALA A 460 0.65 7.35 -17.26
C ALA A 460 0.50 6.59 -18.58
N TYR A 461 -0.07 7.22 -19.60
CA TYR A 461 -0.20 6.62 -20.93
C TYR A 461 1.17 6.31 -21.57
N GLN A 462 2.09 7.27 -21.51
CA GLN A 462 3.44 7.11 -22.03
C GLN A 462 4.25 6.07 -21.25
N ALA A 463 4.03 5.94 -19.95
CA ALA A 463 4.68 4.89 -19.16
C ALA A 463 4.24 3.49 -19.63
N VAL A 464 2.95 3.32 -19.96
CA VAL A 464 2.42 2.08 -20.55
C VAL A 464 3.00 1.83 -21.95
N ALA A 465 3.08 2.86 -22.80
CA ALA A 465 3.66 2.72 -24.14
C ALA A 465 5.16 2.32 -24.07
N LEU A 466 5.90 2.92 -23.13
CA LEU A 466 7.30 2.61 -22.89
C LEU A 466 7.46 1.19 -22.32
N ASP A 467 6.60 0.77 -21.41
CA ASP A 467 6.58 -0.59 -20.85
C ASP A 467 6.33 -1.64 -21.94
N GLN A 468 5.34 -1.40 -22.82
CA GLN A 468 5.04 -2.27 -23.97
C GLN A 468 6.21 -2.41 -24.94
N LYS A 469 6.97 -1.33 -25.19
CA LYS A 469 8.19 -1.34 -26.02
C LYS A 469 9.24 -2.33 -25.49
N TYR A 470 9.27 -2.57 -24.18
CA TYR A 470 10.17 -3.51 -23.53
C TYR A 470 9.44 -4.78 -23.04
N ASN A 471 8.42 -5.22 -23.78
CA ASN A 471 7.66 -6.46 -23.54
C ASN A 471 6.91 -6.52 -22.20
N ASN A 472 6.57 -5.39 -21.59
CA ASN A 472 5.95 -5.28 -20.26
C ASN A 472 6.78 -5.95 -19.14
N GLU A 473 8.10 -6.00 -19.33
CA GLU A 473 9.05 -6.49 -18.32
C GLU A 473 9.47 -5.41 -17.29
N PRO A 474 9.58 -4.10 -17.64
CA PRO A 474 9.93 -3.07 -16.67
C PRO A 474 8.99 -2.96 -15.47
N VAL A 475 9.56 -2.67 -14.29
CA VAL A 475 8.78 -2.35 -13.08
C VAL A 475 8.39 -0.87 -13.12
N GLN A 476 7.10 -0.56 -13.03
CA GLN A 476 6.63 0.83 -13.02
C GLN A 476 6.44 1.34 -11.58
N ILE A 477 7.04 2.48 -11.25
CA ILE A 477 6.97 3.12 -9.93
C ILE A 477 6.54 4.57 -10.07
N ARG A 478 5.36 4.90 -9.55
CA ARG A 478 4.87 6.28 -9.50
C ARG A 478 5.46 7.01 -8.29
N VAL A 479 6.00 8.19 -8.52
CA VAL A 479 6.66 9.03 -7.51
C VAL A 479 6.10 10.44 -7.60
N THR A 480 5.62 10.97 -6.47
CA THR A 480 5.21 12.37 -6.36
C THR A 480 6.37 13.21 -5.84
N MET A 481 6.45 14.47 -6.29
CA MET A 481 7.39 15.46 -5.79
C MET A 481 7.43 15.45 -4.24
N GLY A 482 8.63 15.33 -3.66
CA GLY A 482 8.84 15.28 -2.21
C GLY A 482 8.94 13.88 -1.62
N LYS A 483 8.35 12.87 -2.27
CA LYS A 483 8.30 11.46 -1.79
C LYS A 483 9.20 10.54 -2.62
N GLU A 484 10.34 11.04 -3.07
CA GLU A 484 11.31 10.29 -3.86
C GLU A 484 11.89 9.11 -3.06
N PRO A 485 11.83 7.87 -3.59
CA PRO A 485 12.41 6.71 -2.91
C PRO A 485 13.94 6.77 -2.94
N ALA A 486 14.58 6.11 -1.95
CA ALA A 486 16.05 6.03 -1.83
C ALA A 486 16.74 5.66 -3.14
N HIS A 487 16.20 4.66 -3.86
CA HIS A 487 16.76 4.22 -5.14
C HIS A 487 16.71 5.30 -6.23
N LEU A 488 15.64 6.08 -6.31
CA LEU A 488 15.55 7.17 -7.30
C LEU A 488 16.60 8.26 -7.01
N MET A 489 16.82 8.58 -5.73
CA MET A 489 17.85 9.54 -5.33
C MET A 489 19.26 9.02 -5.64
N ALA A 490 19.51 7.74 -5.37
CA ALA A 490 20.79 7.07 -5.63
C ALA A 490 21.19 7.06 -7.12
N ILE A 491 20.22 6.94 -8.05
CA ILE A 491 20.48 7.01 -9.50
C ILE A 491 21.21 8.31 -9.88
N PHE A 492 20.90 9.41 -9.19
CA PHE A 492 21.51 10.71 -9.46
C PHE A 492 22.79 10.97 -8.65
N LYS A 493 23.17 10.09 -7.71
CA LYS A 493 24.41 10.18 -6.91
C LYS A 493 24.58 11.54 -6.21
N GLY A 494 23.53 11.98 -5.51
CA GLY A 494 23.51 13.25 -4.78
C GLY A 494 23.34 14.49 -5.66
N ARG A 495 22.95 14.29 -6.93
CA ARG A 495 22.76 15.35 -7.94
C ARG A 495 21.29 15.66 -8.21
N MET A 496 20.38 15.20 -7.35
CA MET A 496 18.96 15.43 -7.51
C MET A 496 18.58 16.83 -7.03
N VAL A 497 18.09 17.66 -7.95
CA VAL A 497 17.60 19.02 -7.70
C VAL A 497 16.15 19.10 -8.13
N VAL A 498 15.27 19.42 -7.20
CA VAL A 498 13.83 19.54 -7.42
C VAL A 498 13.43 21.01 -7.33
N TYR A 499 12.92 21.56 -8.42
CA TYR A 499 12.39 22.91 -8.51
C TYR A 499 10.91 22.92 -8.10
N ALA A 500 10.49 23.92 -7.33
CA ALA A 500 9.14 23.98 -6.76
C ALA A 500 8.06 24.12 -7.86
N GLY A 501 8.42 24.74 -8.98
CA GLY A 501 7.54 24.99 -10.11
C GLY A 501 8.30 25.23 -11.40
N GLY A 502 7.62 25.86 -12.36
CA GLY A 502 8.14 26.15 -13.69
C GLY A 502 8.30 24.89 -14.55
N THR A 503 8.95 25.06 -15.70
CA THR A 503 9.16 23.98 -16.67
C THR A 503 10.57 24.03 -17.25
N SER A 504 11.09 22.86 -17.64
CA SER A 504 12.36 22.77 -18.37
C SER A 504 12.22 22.86 -19.90
N ARG A 505 11.01 23.15 -20.41
CA ARG A 505 10.70 23.25 -21.85
C ARG A 505 11.54 24.30 -22.58
N ALA A 506 11.98 23.96 -23.79
CA ALA A 506 12.78 24.85 -24.64
C ALA A 506 11.99 26.09 -25.08
N ASP A 507 10.68 25.95 -25.28
CA ASP A 507 9.77 27.00 -25.74
C ASP A 507 9.14 27.79 -24.56
N SER A 508 9.63 27.60 -23.34
CA SER A 508 9.10 28.30 -22.17
C SER A 508 9.40 29.80 -22.26
N THR A 509 8.33 30.61 -22.25
CA THR A 509 8.41 32.07 -22.15
C THR A 509 8.54 32.55 -20.70
N GLU A 510 8.57 31.64 -19.72
CA GLU A 510 8.67 32.02 -18.31
C GLU A 510 10.08 32.52 -17.97
N PRO A 511 10.21 33.76 -17.44
CA PRO A 511 11.51 34.29 -17.07
C PRO A 511 12.11 33.44 -15.96
N THR A 512 13.29 32.91 -16.22
CA THR A 512 14.01 32.11 -15.23
C THR A 512 14.34 32.99 -14.02
N PRO A 513 13.87 32.67 -12.80
CA PRO A 513 14.14 33.53 -11.65
C PRO A 513 15.65 33.67 -11.45
N SER A 514 16.09 34.92 -11.36
CA SER A 514 17.50 35.29 -11.23
C SER A 514 18.07 34.93 -9.87
N THR A 515 17.18 34.82 -8.87
CA THR A 515 17.48 34.40 -7.50
C THR A 515 16.66 33.17 -7.14
N ARG A 516 17.30 32.13 -6.59
CA ARG A 516 16.66 30.88 -6.17
C ARG A 516 17.28 30.38 -4.86
N LEU A 517 16.46 29.85 -3.97
CA LEU A 517 16.88 29.31 -2.69
C LEU A 517 16.59 27.81 -2.67
N PHE A 518 17.57 26.99 -2.27
CA PHE A 518 17.42 25.55 -2.16
C PHE A 518 17.74 25.08 -0.74
N GLN A 519 16.88 24.24 -0.18
CA GLN A 519 17.14 23.48 1.04
C GLN A 519 17.80 22.15 0.65
N VAL A 520 19.01 21.89 1.13
CA VAL A 520 19.74 20.64 0.90
C VAL A 520 19.49 19.71 2.08
N HIS A 521 19.07 18.48 1.78
CA HIS A 521 18.83 17.47 2.79
C HIS A 521 19.48 16.15 2.36
N GLY A 522 20.24 15.53 3.26
CA GLY A 522 20.92 14.26 3.06
C GLY A 522 22.40 14.29 3.39
N THR A 523 22.93 13.12 3.75
CA THR A 523 24.27 12.95 4.34
C THR A 523 25.24 12.19 3.42
N ASN A 524 24.77 11.69 2.27
CA ASN A 524 25.60 10.96 1.33
C ASN A 524 25.04 11.00 -0.10
N GLU A 525 25.81 10.46 -1.05
CA GLU A 525 25.43 10.42 -2.47
C GLU A 525 24.16 9.60 -2.78
N TYR A 526 23.69 8.77 -1.85
CA TYR A 526 22.51 7.92 -2.07
C TYR A 526 21.21 8.54 -1.54
N ASN A 527 21.28 9.55 -0.67
CA ASN A 527 20.10 10.16 -0.03
C ASN A 527 20.03 11.69 -0.13
N THR A 528 21.01 12.34 -0.77
CA THR A 528 21.03 13.80 -0.91
C THR A 528 20.10 14.27 -2.02
N LYS A 529 19.23 15.22 -1.68
CA LYS A 529 18.44 15.99 -2.64
C LYS A 529 18.34 17.45 -2.21
N ALA A 530 18.16 18.34 -3.19
CA ALA A 530 17.92 19.75 -2.94
C ALA A 530 16.54 20.17 -3.46
N PHE A 531 15.74 20.78 -2.59
CA PHE A 531 14.44 21.35 -2.95
C PHE A 531 14.51 22.85 -3.03
N GLU A 532 14.00 23.40 -4.13
CA GLU A 532 13.74 24.82 -4.22
C GLU A 532 12.63 25.22 -3.24
N VAL A 533 12.91 26.26 -2.46
CA VAL A 533 11.99 26.84 -1.49
C VAL A 533 11.80 28.32 -1.80
N PRO A 534 10.73 28.96 -1.31
CA PRO A 534 10.54 30.40 -1.53
C PRO A 534 11.77 31.22 -1.11
N VAL A 535 12.15 32.20 -1.93
CA VAL A 535 13.32 33.08 -1.66
C VAL A 535 12.96 34.09 -0.57
N ARG A 536 12.88 33.61 0.67
CA ARG A 536 12.53 34.39 1.86
C ARG A 536 13.40 33.94 3.03
N ALA A 537 13.75 34.88 3.90
CA ALA A 537 14.48 34.55 5.13
C ALA A 537 13.75 33.51 5.98
N SER A 538 12.41 33.52 6.02
CA SER A 538 11.58 32.58 6.77
C SER A 538 11.67 31.13 6.32
N SER A 539 12.22 30.87 5.13
CA SER A 539 12.40 29.51 4.60
C SER A 539 13.70 28.86 5.10
N LEU A 540 14.59 29.60 5.77
CA LEU A 540 15.81 29.05 6.35
C LEU A 540 15.50 28.17 7.59
N ASN A 541 16.37 27.19 7.81
CA ASN A 541 16.30 26.25 8.92
C ASN A 541 17.68 25.99 9.50
N SER A 542 17.89 26.26 10.79
CA SER A 542 19.19 26.03 11.45
C SER A 542 19.66 24.58 11.42
N ASN A 543 18.77 23.61 11.19
CA ASN A 543 19.12 22.19 11.10
C ASN A 543 19.78 21.81 9.77
N ASP A 544 19.55 22.58 8.70
CA ASP A 544 19.91 22.16 7.34
C ASP A 544 20.91 23.12 6.68
N VAL A 545 21.37 22.74 5.49
CA VAL A 545 22.21 23.59 4.63
C VAL A 545 21.38 24.18 3.50
N PHE A 546 21.58 25.46 3.20
CA PHE A 546 20.87 26.15 2.13
C PHE A 546 21.82 26.66 1.05
N VAL A 547 21.39 26.58 -0.20
CA VAL A 547 22.08 27.13 -1.37
C VAL A 547 21.25 28.29 -1.91
N LEU A 548 21.75 29.52 -1.81
CA LEU A 548 21.12 30.72 -2.36
C LEU A 548 21.87 31.16 -3.61
N LYS A 549 21.30 30.86 -4.77
CA LYS A 549 21.78 31.34 -6.07
C LYS A 549 21.28 32.77 -6.28
N THR A 550 22.18 33.72 -6.49
CA THR A 550 21.87 35.10 -6.90
C THR A 550 22.47 35.40 -8.28
N PRO A 551 22.27 36.58 -8.89
CA PRO A 551 22.97 36.95 -10.12
C PRO A 551 24.49 37.12 -9.95
N SER A 552 24.96 37.44 -8.74
CA SER A 552 26.37 37.76 -8.47
C SER A 552 27.18 36.57 -7.96
N CYS A 553 26.59 35.73 -7.10
CA CYS A 553 27.27 34.59 -6.48
C CYS A 553 26.27 33.53 -5.99
N CYS A 554 26.78 32.39 -5.51
CA CYS A 554 25.98 31.29 -5.00
C CYS A 554 26.32 31.04 -3.52
N TYR A 555 25.56 31.61 -2.59
CA TYR A 555 25.85 31.47 -1.16
C TYR A 555 25.57 30.05 -0.66
N LEU A 556 26.48 29.52 0.16
CA LEU A 556 26.29 28.30 0.94
C LEU A 556 26.05 28.69 2.40
N TRP A 557 24.80 28.66 2.84
CA TRP A 557 24.45 29.01 4.22
C TRP A 557 24.38 27.75 5.08
N TYR A 558 25.20 27.69 6.12
CA TYR A 558 25.30 26.57 7.05
C TYR A 558 24.53 26.90 8.33
N GLY A 559 23.40 26.22 8.54
CA GLY A 559 22.71 26.23 9.82
C GLY A 559 23.59 25.67 10.94
N LYS A 560 23.41 26.11 12.18
CA LYS A 560 24.21 25.64 13.32
C LYS A 560 24.06 24.15 13.61
N GLY A 561 22.89 23.58 13.34
CA GLY A 561 22.57 22.17 13.56
C GLY A 561 22.91 21.26 12.39
N CYS A 562 23.35 21.80 11.24
CA CYS A 562 23.69 20.95 10.10
C CYS A 562 24.95 20.12 10.34
N SER A 563 24.92 18.88 9.89
CA SER A 563 26.03 17.93 10.03
C SER A 563 27.19 18.23 9.07
N GLY A 564 28.40 17.78 9.42
CA GLY A 564 29.56 17.87 8.53
C GLY A 564 29.34 17.21 7.17
N ASP A 565 28.61 16.08 7.14
CA ASP A 565 28.31 15.33 5.92
C ASP A 565 27.34 16.11 4.99
N GLU A 566 26.30 16.75 5.55
CA GLU A 566 25.38 17.61 4.79
C GLU A 566 26.11 18.81 4.16
N ARG A 567 27.08 19.41 4.86
CA ARG A 567 27.87 20.52 4.32
C ARG A 567 28.67 20.11 3.09
N GLU A 568 29.26 18.91 3.11
CA GLU A 568 30.03 18.40 1.98
C GLU A 568 29.14 18.06 0.78
N MET A 569 27.99 17.43 1.05
CA MET A 569 26.99 17.17 0.02
C MET A 569 26.42 18.47 -0.58
N ALA A 570 26.18 19.49 0.24
CA ALA A 570 25.70 20.79 -0.22
C ALA A 570 26.69 21.51 -1.15
N LYS A 571 28.00 21.37 -0.95
CA LYS A 571 29.00 21.89 -1.91
C LYS A 571 28.86 21.21 -3.26
N THR A 572 28.71 19.89 -3.26
CA THR A 572 28.52 19.09 -4.48
C THR A 572 27.26 19.53 -5.22
N VAL A 573 26.15 19.71 -4.49
CA VAL A 573 24.89 20.21 -5.04
C VAL A 573 25.04 21.64 -5.58
N ALA A 574 25.72 22.52 -4.84
CA ALA A 574 25.93 23.90 -5.27
C ALA A 574 26.75 24.01 -6.55
N ASP A 575 27.71 23.10 -6.80
CA ASP A 575 28.49 23.04 -8.04
C ASP A 575 27.63 22.69 -9.25
N ILE A 576 26.56 21.93 -9.04
CA ILE A 576 25.60 21.55 -10.08
C ILE A 576 24.65 22.72 -10.37
N ILE A 577 24.19 23.40 -9.32
CA ILE A 577 23.28 24.54 -9.43
C ILE A 577 23.97 25.76 -10.06
N SER A 578 25.24 26.01 -9.72
CA SER A 578 25.97 27.18 -10.22
C SER A 578 27.48 26.99 -10.26
N LYS A 579 28.10 27.45 -11.35
CA LYS A 579 29.57 27.52 -11.50
C LYS A 579 30.20 28.77 -10.88
N MET A 580 29.39 29.67 -10.33
CA MET A 580 29.89 30.90 -9.70
C MET A 580 30.64 30.62 -8.40
N GLU A 581 31.27 31.67 -7.86
CA GLU A 581 31.89 31.64 -6.53
C GLU A 581 30.85 31.30 -5.46
N LYS A 582 31.28 30.49 -4.49
CA LYS A 582 30.43 29.92 -3.44
C LYS A 582 30.84 30.38 -2.05
N PRO A 583 30.60 31.65 -1.70
CA PRO A 583 30.90 32.14 -0.36
C PRO A 583 30.11 31.32 0.68
N VAL A 584 30.85 30.71 1.60
CA VAL A 584 30.30 29.97 2.73
C VAL A 584 29.93 30.96 3.83
N ILE A 585 28.70 30.87 4.32
CA ILE A 585 28.16 31.70 5.38
C ILE A 585 27.73 30.79 6.52
N ALA A 586 28.32 30.99 7.71
CA ALA A 586 27.81 30.36 8.92
C ALA A 586 26.62 31.14 9.48
N GLU A 587 25.62 30.43 10.00
CA GLU A 587 24.47 31.04 10.68
C GLU A 587 24.91 32.00 11.80
N GLY A 588 24.42 33.24 11.72
CA GLY A 588 24.77 34.36 12.60
C GLY A 588 25.92 35.25 12.09
N GLN A 589 26.58 34.89 10.99
CA GLN A 589 27.62 35.68 10.32
C GLN A 589 27.21 36.11 8.91
N GLU A 590 25.91 36.27 8.67
CA GLU A 590 25.39 36.60 7.34
C GLU A 590 25.68 38.07 6.96
N PRO A 591 26.24 38.32 5.76
CA PRO A 591 26.47 39.67 5.27
C PRO A 591 25.14 40.37 4.89
N PRO A 592 25.07 41.72 4.90
CA PRO A 592 23.84 42.44 4.58
C PRO A 592 23.26 42.11 3.19
N GLU A 593 24.12 41.84 2.21
CA GLU A 593 23.75 41.50 0.84
C GLU A 593 23.00 40.17 0.75
N PHE A 594 23.32 39.22 1.64
CA PHE A 594 22.61 37.94 1.75
C PHE A 594 21.16 38.15 2.19
N TRP A 595 20.94 38.97 3.22
CA TRP A 595 19.59 39.29 3.68
C TRP A 595 18.80 40.09 2.65
N LEU A 596 19.45 41.01 1.93
CA LEU A 596 18.81 41.75 0.85
C LEU A 596 18.32 40.81 -0.26
N ALA A 597 19.10 39.80 -0.63
CA ALA A 597 18.73 38.81 -1.63
C ALA A 597 17.52 37.93 -1.21
N LEU A 598 17.28 37.77 0.10
CA LEU A 598 16.13 37.04 0.67
C LEU A 598 14.90 37.93 0.94
N GLY A 599 14.90 39.17 0.45
CA GLY A 599 13.81 40.13 0.69
C GLY A 599 13.82 40.76 2.08
N GLY A 600 14.97 40.74 2.77
CA GLY A 600 15.17 41.29 4.10
C GLY A 600 15.36 40.20 5.18
N LYS A 601 15.85 40.62 6.35
CA LYS A 601 16.00 39.74 7.51
C LYS A 601 14.64 39.52 8.17
N SER A 602 14.27 38.26 8.38
CA SER A 602 13.05 37.85 9.08
C SER A 602 13.34 36.71 10.06
N GLN A 603 12.34 36.34 10.86
CA GLN A 603 12.40 35.15 11.70
C GLN A 603 12.33 33.89 10.83
N TYR A 604 13.09 32.87 11.23
CA TYR A 604 13.20 31.57 10.55
C TYR A 604 13.35 30.45 11.59
N ALA A 605 13.36 29.20 11.14
CA ALA A 605 13.34 28.04 12.03
C ALA A 605 14.69 27.85 12.74
N SER A 606 14.89 28.52 13.88
CA SER A 606 16.17 28.55 14.59
C SER A 606 16.08 28.25 16.08
N SER A 607 15.20 27.32 16.49
CA SER A 607 15.12 26.90 17.90
C SER A 607 16.44 26.29 18.37
N LYS A 608 16.70 26.30 19.70
CA LYS A 608 17.92 25.69 20.26
C LYS A 608 18.10 24.25 19.78
N ARG A 609 17.00 23.50 19.69
CA ARG A 609 16.98 22.12 19.23
C ARG A 609 17.39 21.97 17.76
N LEU A 610 16.93 22.85 16.88
CA LEU A 610 17.33 22.86 15.46
C LEU A 610 18.79 23.30 15.26
N GLN A 611 19.44 23.86 16.29
CA GLN A 611 20.86 24.23 16.26
C GLN A 611 21.78 23.11 16.78
N GLU A 612 21.23 21.98 17.24
CA GLU A 612 22.01 20.85 17.78
C GLU A 612 22.37 19.84 16.69
N GLU A 613 23.67 19.64 16.43
CA GLU A 613 24.20 18.72 15.39
C GLU A 613 23.84 17.24 15.60
N ASN A 614 23.49 16.85 16.84
CA ASN A 614 23.12 15.47 17.18
C ASN A 614 21.72 15.42 17.79
N ALA A 615 20.71 15.29 16.92
CA ALA A 615 19.37 14.98 17.36
C ALA A 615 19.29 13.49 17.80
N PHE A 616 19.57 13.21 19.08
CA PHE A 616 19.41 11.86 19.67
C PHE A 616 17.96 11.29 19.55
N VAL A 617 17.00 12.13 19.15
CA VAL A 617 15.60 11.80 18.93
C VAL A 617 15.09 12.56 17.71
N THR A 618 14.59 11.82 16.71
CA THR A 618 13.97 12.35 15.49
C THR A 618 12.53 12.78 15.76
N PRO A 619 12.04 13.86 15.12
CA PRO A 619 10.65 14.29 15.28
C PRO A 619 9.67 13.22 14.78
N ARG A 620 8.51 13.12 15.41
CA ARG A 620 7.46 12.13 15.08
C ARG A 620 6.12 12.83 14.88
N LEU A 621 5.46 12.57 13.77
CA LEU A 621 4.14 13.12 13.47
C LEU A 621 3.07 12.06 13.70
N PHE A 622 1.97 12.44 14.35
CA PHE A 622 0.82 11.60 14.60
C PHE A 622 -0.45 12.29 14.11
N GLU A 623 -1.26 11.59 13.32
CA GLU A 623 -2.61 12.00 13.00
C GLU A 623 -3.53 11.68 14.17
N CYS A 624 -4.30 12.66 14.64
CA CYS A 624 -5.14 12.61 15.82
C CYS A 624 -6.60 12.75 15.41
N SER A 625 -7.26 11.62 15.15
CA SER A 625 -8.57 11.62 14.50
C SER A 625 -9.59 10.76 15.23
N ASN A 626 -10.78 11.32 15.46
CA ASN A 626 -11.94 10.60 15.99
C ASN A 626 -12.81 9.97 14.90
N LYS A 627 -12.40 10.05 13.62
CA LYS A 627 -13.14 9.56 12.45
C LYS A 627 -13.54 8.04 12.54
N THR A 628 -13.07 7.24 13.54
CA THR A 628 -13.36 5.78 13.81
C THR A 628 -14.57 5.62 14.70
N GLY A 629 -15.08 6.70 15.29
CA GLY A 629 -15.93 6.60 16.49
C GLY A 629 -15.13 6.49 17.79
N THR A 630 -13.80 6.35 17.71
CA THR A 630 -12.85 6.42 18.82
C THR A 630 -11.75 7.42 18.48
N PHE A 631 -11.31 8.22 19.45
CA PHE A 631 -10.17 9.11 19.23
C PHE A 631 -8.87 8.27 19.22
N LEU A 632 -8.16 8.23 18.08
CA LEU A 632 -6.92 7.46 17.91
C LEU A 632 -5.81 8.33 17.34
N ALA A 633 -4.60 8.18 17.87
CA ALA A 633 -3.38 8.80 17.34
C ALA A 633 -2.59 7.76 16.51
N THR A 634 -2.36 8.03 15.22
CA THR A 634 -1.65 7.13 14.29
C THR A 634 -0.37 7.78 13.78
N GLU A 635 0.77 7.10 13.88
CA GLU A 635 2.07 7.65 13.48
C GLU A 635 2.24 7.70 11.96
N ILE A 636 2.72 8.84 11.46
CA ILE A 636 3.10 9.08 10.06
C ILE A 636 4.63 9.14 9.98
N ILE A 637 5.20 8.23 9.20
CA ILE A 637 6.65 8.12 8.97
C ILE A 637 7.01 8.91 7.69
N ASP A 638 8.18 9.55 7.65
CA ASP A 638 8.68 10.35 6.51
C ASP A 638 7.68 11.43 6.08
N PHE A 639 7.18 12.19 7.06
CA PHE A 639 6.12 13.17 6.87
C PHE A 639 6.56 14.41 6.06
N THR A 640 5.60 14.98 5.34
CA THR A 640 5.70 16.17 4.50
C THR A 640 4.46 17.04 4.73
N GLN A 641 4.47 18.28 4.23
CA GLN A 641 3.31 19.17 4.36
C GLN A 641 2.01 18.57 3.77
N ASP A 642 2.13 17.74 2.73
CA ASP A 642 0.97 17.14 2.05
C ASP A 642 0.23 16.11 2.92
N ASP A 643 0.89 15.58 3.95
CA ASP A 643 0.30 14.63 4.90
C ASP A 643 -0.61 15.33 5.94
N LEU A 644 -0.59 16.68 6.00
CA LEU A 644 -1.49 17.46 6.85
C LEU A 644 -2.83 17.70 6.12
N GLU A 645 -3.89 17.07 6.63
CA GLU A 645 -5.26 17.26 6.15
C GLU A 645 -5.95 18.40 6.90
N GLU A 646 -6.66 19.26 6.14
CA GLU A 646 -7.39 20.42 6.69
C GLU A 646 -8.53 20.02 7.64
N SER A 647 -8.97 18.75 7.58
CA SER A 647 -10.09 18.22 8.37
C SER A 647 -9.67 17.47 9.63
N ASP A 648 -8.37 17.42 9.97
CA ASP A 648 -7.86 16.67 11.13
C ASP A 648 -6.98 17.52 12.05
N VAL A 649 -6.66 16.93 13.20
CA VAL A 649 -5.68 17.43 14.15
C VAL A 649 -4.44 16.54 14.09
N TYR A 650 -3.25 17.11 14.22
CA TYR A 650 -1.99 16.39 14.20
C TYR A 650 -1.13 16.76 15.41
N LEU A 651 -0.39 15.78 15.93
CA LEU A 651 0.57 15.96 17.01
C LEU A 651 1.98 15.73 16.44
N LEU A 652 2.82 16.76 16.48
CA LEU A 652 4.23 16.68 16.10
C LEU A 652 5.08 16.74 17.37
N ASP A 653 5.70 15.62 17.72
CA ASP A 653 6.62 15.53 18.84
C ASP A 653 8.04 15.85 18.38
N ALA A 654 8.55 17.02 18.77
CA ALA A 654 9.91 17.48 18.51
C ALA A 654 10.87 17.21 19.69
N TRP A 655 10.43 16.41 20.68
CA TRP A 655 11.10 16.08 21.94
C TRP A 655 11.14 17.21 22.98
N ASP A 656 11.74 18.36 22.66
CA ASP A 656 11.82 19.52 23.57
C ASP A 656 10.47 20.25 23.71
N GLN A 657 9.60 20.06 22.73
CA GLN A 657 8.25 20.60 22.68
C GLN A 657 7.36 19.69 21.84
N VAL A 658 6.05 19.73 22.10
CA VAL A 658 5.04 18.99 21.34
C VAL A 658 4.15 20.01 20.65
N PHE A 659 4.03 19.94 19.33
CA PHE A 659 3.10 20.79 18.60
C PHE A 659 1.78 20.08 18.37
N LEU A 660 0.68 20.79 18.57
CA LEU A 660 -0.66 20.35 18.22
C LEU A 660 -1.16 21.19 17.05
N TRP A 661 -1.04 20.68 15.83
CA TRP A 661 -1.50 21.36 14.62
C TRP A 661 -2.98 21.07 14.38
N ILE A 662 -3.77 22.11 14.15
CA ILE A 662 -5.24 22.03 13.98
C ILE A 662 -5.61 22.49 12.57
N GLY A 663 -6.17 21.57 11.79
CA GLY A 663 -6.76 21.85 10.50
C GLY A 663 -7.96 22.79 10.58
N LYS A 664 -8.16 23.60 9.54
CA LYS A 664 -9.21 24.62 9.45
C LYS A 664 -10.62 24.03 9.61
N ASP A 665 -10.84 22.85 9.02
CA ASP A 665 -12.11 22.13 9.01
C ASP A 665 -12.15 20.97 10.02
N ALA A 666 -11.18 20.92 10.95
CA ALA A 666 -11.13 19.90 11.99
C ALA A 666 -12.32 20.00 12.96
N ASN A 667 -12.83 18.84 13.42
CA ASN A 667 -14.00 18.80 14.28
C ASN A 667 -13.67 19.33 15.69
N GLU A 668 -14.58 20.08 16.32
CA GLU A 668 -14.37 20.62 17.69
C GLU A 668 -14.10 19.51 18.71
N SER A 669 -14.78 18.37 18.58
CA SER A 669 -14.56 17.19 19.44
C SER A 669 -13.16 16.58 19.26
N GLU A 670 -12.54 16.70 18.08
CA GLU A 670 -11.17 16.26 17.82
C GLU A 670 -10.16 17.23 18.43
N LYS A 671 -10.43 18.54 18.37
CA LYS A 671 -9.58 19.57 18.97
C LYS A 671 -9.47 19.38 20.49
N GLU A 672 -10.59 19.16 21.17
CA GLU A 672 -10.61 18.91 22.61
C GLU A 672 -9.93 17.59 22.98
N ALA A 673 -10.25 16.50 22.28
CA ALA A 673 -9.68 15.19 22.56
C ALA A 673 -8.18 15.13 22.25
N ALA A 674 -7.71 15.85 21.22
CA ALA A 674 -6.29 15.90 20.88
C ALA A 674 -5.46 16.72 21.86
N ALA A 675 -6.04 17.76 22.47
CA ALA A 675 -5.39 18.47 23.57
C ALA A 675 -5.21 17.57 24.80
N VAL A 676 -6.22 16.75 25.14
CA VAL A 676 -6.13 15.77 26.23
C VAL A 676 -5.12 14.67 25.89
N MET A 677 -5.11 14.19 24.64
CA MET A 677 -4.16 13.18 24.21
C MET A 677 -2.73 13.70 24.17
N ALA A 678 -2.47 14.96 23.79
CA ALA A 678 -1.12 15.52 23.85
C ALA A 678 -0.56 15.53 25.28
N GLN A 679 -1.40 15.80 26.28
CA GLN A 679 -1.02 15.70 27.69
C GLN A 679 -0.80 14.26 28.12
N GLU A 680 -1.69 13.34 27.72
CA GLU A 680 -1.56 11.92 28.04
C GLU A 680 -0.34 11.30 27.38
N TYR A 681 -0.05 11.67 26.14
CA TYR A 681 1.13 11.27 25.38
C TYR A 681 2.43 11.61 26.12
N LEU A 682 2.54 12.82 26.68
CA LEU A 682 3.67 13.19 27.53
C LEU A 682 3.74 12.35 28.82
N ARG A 683 2.60 12.13 29.49
CA ARG A 683 2.52 11.31 30.72
C ARG A 683 2.88 9.84 30.49
N SER A 684 2.47 9.28 29.35
CA SER A 684 2.65 7.88 29.02
C SER A 684 3.88 7.61 28.16
N HIS A 685 4.70 8.63 27.86
CA HIS A 685 5.85 8.47 26.98
C HIS A 685 6.87 7.48 27.59
N PRO A 686 7.30 6.42 26.86
CA PRO A 686 8.15 5.35 27.42
C PRO A 686 9.48 5.82 28.02
N SER A 687 9.98 6.94 27.55
CA SER A 687 11.24 7.56 28.01
C SER A 687 11.10 8.41 29.28
N GLY A 688 9.90 8.53 29.85
CA GLY A 688 9.65 9.39 31.01
C GLY A 688 9.88 10.87 30.70
N ARG A 689 9.08 11.42 29.78
CA ARG A 689 9.18 12.83 29.37
C ARG A 689 8.85 13.76 30.53
N ASP A 690 9.47 14.94 30.54
CA ASP A 690 9.12 15.97 31.50
C ASP A 690 7.67 16.43 31.26
N LEU A 691 6.86 16.43 32.31
CA LEU A 691 5.45 16.86 32.24
C LEU A 691 5.34 18.37 31.99
N ASP A 692 6.40 19.12 32.26
CA ASP A 692 6.50 20.56 31.96
C ASP A 692 6.92 20.83 30.51
N THR A 693 7.07 19.77 29.67
CA THR A 693 7.32 19.93 28.23
C THR A 693 6.20 20.75 27.58
N PRO A 694 6.50 21.86 26.91
CA PRO A 694 5.47 22.74 26.37
C PRO A 694 4.69 22.08 25.22
N ILE A 695 3.36 22.15 25.30
CA ILE A 695 2.44 21.81 24.20
C ILE A 695 2.04 23.10 23.49
N ILE A 696 2.44 23.25 22.23
CA ILE A 696 2.22 24.46 21.43
C ILE A 696 1.11 24.19 20.42
N VAL A 697 0.00 24.91 20.53
CA VAL A 697 -1.11 24.80 19.58
C VAL A 697 -0.83 25.65 18.34
N VAL A 698 -0.88 25.01 17.17
CA VAL A 698 -0.63 25.62 15.86
C VAL A 698 -1.91 25.51 15.03
N LYS A 699 -2.30 26.58 14.33
CA LYS A 699 -3.49 26.56 13.44
C LYS A 699 -3.04 26.57 11.98
N GLN A 700 -3.78 25.87 11.13
CA GLN A 700 -3.55 25.88 9.69
C GLN A 700 -3.47 27.31 9.14
N GLY A 701 -2.44 27.57 8.33
CA GLY A 701 -2.17 28.88 7.70
C GLY A 701 -1.48 29.90 8.62
N TYR A 702 -1.26 29.56 9.88
CA TYR A 702 -0.58 30.39 10.89
C TYR A 702 0.57 29.62 11.56
N GLU A 703 1.20 28.70 10.82
CA GLU A 703 2.28 27.86 11.33
C GLU A 703 3.55 28.68 11.63
N PRO A 704 4.10 28.62 12.86
CA PRO A 704 5.31 29.35 13.19
C PRO A 704 6.54 28.67 12.55
N PRO A 705 7.65 29.40 12.32
CA PRO A 705 8.88 28.81 11.79
C PRO A 705 9.42 27.63 12.61
N THR A 706 9.21 27.65 13.93
CA THR A 706 9.59 26.54 14.83
C THR A 706 8.83 25.24 14.59
N PHE A 707 7.69 25.31 13.90
CA PHE A 707 6.90 24.15 13.43
C PHE A 707 7.26 23.79 11.98
N THR A 708 7.22 24.77 11.07
CA THR A 708 7.44 24.52 9.64
C THR A 708 8.84 23.99 9.32
N GLY A 709 9.84 24.33 10.14
CA GLY A 709 11.21 23.82 10.00
C GLY A 709 11.36 22.31 10.16
N TRP A 710 10.36 21.60 10.67
CA TRP A 710 10.40 20.13 10.72
C TRP A 710 9.95 19.46 9.43
N PHE A 711 9.38 20.23 8.49
CA PHE A 711 8.89 19.73 7.22
C PHE A 711 9.84 20.15 6.10
N LEU A 712 10.27 19.19 5.28
CA LEU A 712 11.09 19.47 4.12
C LEU A 712 10.30 20.27 3.08
N ALA A 713 10.88 21.37 2.60
CA ALA A 713 10.33 22.20 1.53
C ALA A 713 8.89 22.72 1.78
N TRP A 714 8.66 23.30 2.97
CA TRP A 714 7.37 23.89 3.33
C TRP A 714 6.95 25.02 2.38
N ASP A 715 5.73 24.95 1.85
CA ASP A 715 5.12 25.96 0.99
C ASP A 715 3.91 26.61 1.68
N PRO A 716 3.99 27.89 2.08
CA PRO A 716 2.88 28.60 2.70
C PRO A 716 1.60 28.71 1.85
N LEU A 717 1.67 28.48 0.54
CA LEU A 717 0.53 28.64 -0.39
C LEU A 717 -0.15 27.31 -0.77
N ASN A 718 0.28 26.17 -0.21
CA ASN A 718 -0.23 24.84 -0.58
C ASN A 718 -1.73 24.63 -0.35
N TRP A 719 -2.38 25.47 0.47
CA TRP A 719 -3.79 25.33 0.87
C TRP A 719 -4.79 25.85 -0.17
N ASP A 720 -4.35 26.60 -1.18
CA ASP A 720 -5.25 27.22 -2.17
C ASP A 720 -5.56 26.32 -3.40
N ASP A 721 -4.89 25.16 -3.55
CA ASP A 721 -4.82 24.37 -4.82
C ASP A 721 -5.47 22.95 -4.80
N LYS A 722 -6.13 22.49 -3.72
CA LYS A 722 -6.71 21.12 -3.66
C LYS A 722 -8.09 21.01 -4.36
N LYS A 723 -8.23 20.09 -5.34
CA LYS A 723 -9.47 19.86 -6.14
C LYS A 723 -10.58 19.09 -5.38
N SER A 724 -11.85 19.40 -5.66
CA SER A 724 -13.03 18.85 -4.97
C SER A 724 -13.56 17.52 -5.56
N TYR A 725 -14.38 16.79 -4.78
CA TYR A 725 -15.07 15.53 -5.16
C TYR A 725 -15.92 15.65 -6.43
N GLU A 726 -16.56 16.80 -6.63
CA GLU A 726 -17.43 17.04 -7.79
C GLU A 726 -16.60 17.11 -9.08
N THR A 727 -15.37 17.63 -9.00
CA THR A 727 -14.41 17.65 -10.10
C THR A 727 -13.97 16.24 -10.51
N LEU A 728 -13.74 15.34 -9.54
CA LEU A 728 -13.38 13.94 -9.79
C LEU A 728 -14.53 13.11 -10.39
N ARG A 729 -15.79 13.48 -10.12
CA ARG A 729 -16.98 12.85 -10.72
C ARG A 729 -17.12 13.21 -12.21
N ALA A 730 -16.88 14.48 -12.55
CA ALA A 730 -16.99 14.97 -13.92
C ALA A 730 -15.94 14.35 -14.87
N GLU A 731 -14.74 14.02 -14.36
CA GLU A 731 -13.67 13.39 -15.14
C GLU A 731 -13.97 11.93 -15.56
N LEU A 732 -15.01 11.29 -15.03
CA LEU A 732 -15.35 9.87 -15.27
C LEU A 732 -16.58 9.65 -16.17
N GLY A 733 -17.36 10.69 -16.45
CA GLY A 733 -18.66 10.57 -17.11
C GLY A 733 -18.63 10.85 -18.60
N ASP A 734 -18.22 9.87 -19.42
CA ASP A 734 -18.52 9.88 -20.86
C ASP A 734 -19.63 8.85 -21.17
N GLU A 735 -20.88 9.29 -21.03
CA GLU A 735 -22.09 8.44 -21.16
C GLU A 735 -22.21 7.77 -22.53
N SER A 736 -21.64 8.36 -23.58
CA SER A 736 -21.70 7.86 -24.97
C SER A 736 -21.11 6.45 -25.11
N SER A 737 -20.10 6.15 -24.28
CA SER A 737 -19.29 4.94 -24.31
C SER A 737 -19.87 3.78 -23.49
N LEU A 738 -20.85 4.03 -22.61
CA LEU A 738 -21.51 3.05 -21.74
C LEU A 738 -22.75 2.41 -22.39
N GLY A 739 -23.43 3.14 -23.28
CA GLY A 739 -24.61 2.65 -24.00
C GLY A 739 -24.34 1.43 -24.89
N GLN A 740 -23.17 1.37 -25.55
CA GLN A 740 -22.80 0.23 -26.40
C GLN A 740 -22.53 -1.05 -25.56
N LEU A 741 -21.83 -0.92 -24.43
CA LEU A 741 -21.50 -2.07 -23.56
C LEU A 741 -22.71 -2.63 -22.82
N THR A 742 -23.62 -1.77 -22.35
CA THR A 742 -24.86 -2.20 -21.71
C THR A 742 -25.73 -3.01 -22.67
N SER A 743 -25.78 -2.64 -23.95
CA SER A 743 -26.49 -3.42 -24.98
C SER A 743 -25.88 -4.81 -25.22
N VAL A 744 -24.54 -4.91 -25.20
CA VAL A 744 -23.81 -6.19 -25.37
C VAL A 744 -24.03 -7.13 -24.18
N ILE A 745 -24.04 -6.61 -22.94
CA ILE A 745 -24.24 -7.41 -21.73
C ILE A 745 -25.66 -7.97 -21.67
N ILE A 746 -26.66 -7.17 -22.04
CA ILE A 746 -28.07 -7.61 -22.08
C ILE A 746 -28.34 -8.61 -23.22
N SER A 747 -27.52 -8.60 -24.28
CA SER A 747 -27.68 -9.48 -25.45
C SER A 747 -27.20 -10.94 -25.25
N LYS A 748 -26.63 -11.30 -24.09
CA LYS A 748 -26.11 -12.66 -23.85
C LYS A 748 -26.80 -13.38 -22.70
N GLN A 749 -27.90 -14.07 -23.02
CA GLN A 749 -28.24 -15.39 -22.47
C GLN A 749 -29.32 -16.05 -23.33
N GLU A 750 -28.92 -16.79 -24.37
CA GLU A 750 -29.76 -17.89 -24.85
C GLU A 750 -29.33 -19.16 -24.13
N VAL A 751 -30.11 -19.54 -23.12
CA VAL A 751 -30.00 -20.84 -22.47
C VAL A 751 -30.57 -21.88 -23.44
N PHE A 752 -29.69 -22.68 -24.03
CA PHE A 752 -30.09 -23.83 -24.85
C PHE A 752 -30.71 -24.91 -23.95
N THR A 753 -32.01 -25.13 -24.09
CA THR A 753 -32.67 -26.35 -23.61
C THR A 753 -32.94 -27.29 -24.79
N ALA A 754 -33.07 -28.58 -24.51
CA ALA A 754 -33.27 -29.65 -25.50
C ALA A 754 -34.55 -29.53 -26.36
N SER A 755 -35.35 -28.48 -26.17
CA SER A 755 -36.63 -28.26 -26.84
C SER A 755 -36.66 -27.03 -27.75
N THR A 756 -35.54 -26.30 -27.92
CA THR A 756 -35.55 -25.03 -28.68
C THR A 756 -35.21 -25.27 -30.15
N THR A 757 -36.13 -24.92 -31.05
CA THR A 757 -35.98 -25.03 -32.51
C THR A 757 -35.27 -23.80 -33.06
N LEU A 758 -34.06 -23.97 -33.60
CA LEU A 758 -33.28 -22.90 -34.22
C LEU A 758 -33.87 -22.54 -35.60
N VAL A 759 -34.44 -21.35 -35.73
CA VAL A 759 -34.66 -20.71 -37.04
C VAL A 759 -33.57 -19.65 -37.22
N PRO A 760 -32.69 -19.75 -38.24
CA PRO A 760 -31.61 -18.78 -38.42
C PRO A 760 -32.13 -17.51 -39.11
N THR A 761 -32.13 -16.38 -38.41
CA THR A 761 -32.34 -15.06 -39.02
C THR A 761 -31.03 -14.49 -39.58
N LYS A 762 -30.95 -14.54 -40.91
CA LYS A 762 -30.19 -13.69 -41.87
C LYS A 762 -28.73 -13.32 -41.54
N LEU A 763 -27.82 -14.02 -42.23
CA LEU A 763 -26.48 -13.55 -42.56
C LEU A 763 -26.55 -12.50 -43.70
N GLU A 764 -25.64 -11.53 -43.69
CA GLU A 764 -25.45 -10.60 -44.81
C GLU A 764 -24.92 -11.36 -46.04
N THR A 765 -25.77 -11.47 -47.07
CA THR A 765 -25.42 -12.11 -48.35
C THR A 765 -24.85 -11.07 -49.32
N PHE A 766 -23.67 -11.33 -49.88
CA PHE A 766 -23.11 -10.57 -51.00
C PHE A 766 -23.56 -11.18 -52.34
N PRO A 767 -23.91 -10.37 -53.35
CA PRO A 767 -24.37 -10.87 -54.63
C PRO A 767 -23.25 -11.59 -55.41
N LEU A 768 -23.66 -12.58 -56.22
CA LEU A 768 -22.78 -13.61 -56.82
C LEU A 768 -21.75 -13.02 -57.79
N ASP A 769 -22.08 -11.90 -58.42
CA ASP A 769 -21.29 -11.15 -59.39
C ASP A 769 -20.05 -10.47 -58.78
N VAL A 770 -20.07 -10.17 -57.48
CA VAL A 770 -18.92 -9.58 -56.76
C VAL A 770 -17.87 -10.65 -56.38
N LEU A 771 -18.26 -11.92 -56.40
CA LEU A 771 -17.50 -13.04 -55.84
C LEU A 771 -16.92 -14.00 -56.88
N VAL A 772 -17.24 -13.83 -58.16
CA VAL A 772 -16.80 -14.69 -59.28
C VAL A 772 -15.70 -13.97 -60.07
N ASN A 773 -14.57 -14.64 -60.31
CA ASN A 773 -13.38 -14.11 -60.99
C ASN A 773 -12.63 -12.97 -60.28
N THR A 774 -12.77 -12.82 -58.96
CA THR A 774 -12.03 -11.84 -58.14
C THR A 774 -10.86 -12.51 -57.42
N ALA A 775 -9.65 -11.92 -57.51
CA ALA A 775 -8.47 -12.42 -56.80
C ALA A 775 -8.66 -12.31 -55.27
N ALA A 776 -8.03 -13.21 -54.50
CA ALA A 776 -8.21 -13.27 -53.04
C ALA A 776 -7.80 -11.99 -52.30
N GLU A 777 -6.97 -11.17 -52.95
CA GLU A 777 -6.41 -9.92 -52.47
C GLU A 777 -7.43 -8.75 -52.57
N ASP A 778 -8.43 -8.88 -53.43
CA ASP A 778 -9.42 -7.84 -53.77
C ASP A 778 -10.82 -8.13 -53.19
N LEU A 779 -10.95 -9.07 -52.25
CA LEU A 779 -12.21 -9.39 -51.59
C LEU A 779 -12.54 -8.39 -50.46
N PRO A 780 -13.83 -8.03 -50.25
CA PRO A 780 -14.25 -7.18 -49.13
C PRO A 780 -13.82 -7.73 -47.77
N ARG A 781 -13.42 -6.85 -46.84
CA ARG A 781 -12.98 -7.23 -45.48
C ARG A 781 -14.06 -8.06 -44.78
N GLY A 782 -13.72 -9.32 -44.46
CA GLY A 782 -14.60 -10.26 -43.75
C GLY A 782 -15.07 -11.46 -44.59
N VAL A 783 -14.78 -11.50 -45.90
CA VAL A 783 -15.13 -12.64 -46.78
C VAL A 783 -14.03 -13.70 -46.73
N ASP A 784 -14.35 -14.90 -46.23
CA ASP A 784 -13.45 -16.06 -46.22
C ASP A 784 -13.62 -16.88 -47.53
N PRO A 785 -12.59 -16.99 -48.39
CA PRO A 785 -12.67 -17.73 -49.67
C PRO A 785 -13.02 -19.21 -49.51
N SER A 786 -12.79 -19.79 -48.32
CA SER A 786 -13.09 -21.19 -48.01
C SER A 786 -14.52 -21.43 -47.53
N ARG A 787 -15.30 -20.37 -47.31
CA ARG A 787 -16.68 -20.41 -46.83
C ARG A 787 -17.57 -19.51 -47.70
N LYS A 788 -18.19 -20.09 -48.74
CA LYS A 788 -19.27 -19.43 -49.50
C LYS A 788 -20.60 -20.16 -49.29
N GLU A 789 -21.67 -19.37 -49.15
CA GLU A 789 -22.91 -19.78 -48.48
C GLU A 789 -23.99 -20.40 -49.37
N ASP A 790 -23.81 -20.55 -50.69
CA ASP A 790 -24.84 -21.15 -51.54
C ASP A 790 -24.37 -22.39 -52.33
N PHE A 791 -24.19 -23.48 -51.59
CA PHE A 791 -23.68 -24.75 -52.09
C PHE A 791 -24.61 -25.43 -53.12
N GLN A 792 -25.92 -25.16 -53.00
CA GLN A 792 -26.96 -25.81 -53.80
C GLN A 792 -27.11 -25.15 -55.17
N ALA A 793 -26.90 -23.83 -55.27
CA ALA A 793 -26.87 -23.11 -56.54
C ALA A 793 -25.61 -23.41 -57.37
N VAL A 794 -24.47 -23.64 -56.72
CA VAL A 794 -23.17 -23.85 -57.40
C VAL A 794 -22.94 -25.32 -57.81
N PHE A 795 -23.30 -26.29 -56.98
CA PHE A 795 -23.00 -27.71 -57.23
C PHE A 795 -24.23 -28.58 -57.51
N GLY A 796 -25.44 -28.00 -57.47
CA GLY A 796 -26.71 -28.72 -57.68
C GLY A 796 -27.00 -29.79 -56.64
N MET A 797 -26.29 -29.79 -55.50
CA MET A 797 -26.39 -30.81 -54.45
C MET A 797 -26.23 -30.20 -53.06
N SER A 798 -26.72 -30.91 -52.04
CA SER A 798 -26.60 -30.47 -50.65
C SER A 798 -25.16 -30.57 -50.13
N ARG A 799 -24.84 -29.74 -49.13
CA ARG A 799 -23.50 -29.69 -48.52
C ARG A 799 -23.09 -31.04 -47.91
N SER A 800 -24.03 -31.76 -47.31
CA SER A 800 -23.78 -33.09 -46.75
C SER A 800 -23.44 -34.12 -47.83
N ALA A 801 -24.12 -34.06 -48.98
CA ALA A 801 -23.81 -34.91 -50.13
C ALA A 801 -22.43 -34.59 -50.71
N PHE A 802 -22.05 -33.31 -50.83
CA PHE A 802 -20.72 -32.94 -51.30
C PHE A 802 -19.59 -33.39 -50.36
N SER A 803 -19.76 -33.19 -49.05
CA SER A 803 -18.76 -33.62 -48.05
C SER A 803 -18.58 -35.13 -47.98
N SER A 804 -19.58 -35.90 -48.43
CA SER A 804 -19.50 -37.36 -48.53
C SER A 804 -18.77 -37.87 -49.77
N LEU A 805 -18.44 -36.99 -50.73
CA LEU A 805 -17.69 -37.37 -51.93
C LEU A 805 -16.19 -37.52 -51.62
N PRO A 806 -15.47 -38.40 -52.34
CA PRO A 806 -14.01 -38.47 -52.25
C PRO A 806 -13.35 -37.14 -52.61
N LEU A 807 -12.24 -36.81 -51.94
CA LEU A 807 -11.56 -35.50 -52.01
C LEU A 807 -11.24 -35.05 -53.45
N TRP A 808 -10.80 -35.97 -54.31
CA TRP A 808 -10.48 -35.69 -55.72
C TRP A 808 -11.72 -35.28 -56.54
N LYS A 809 -12.89 -35.81 -56.19
CA LYS A 809 -14.16 -35.53 -56.87
C LYS A 809 -14.73 -34.18 -56.42
N GLN A 810 -14.52 -33.83 -55.14
CA GLN A 810 -14.79 -32.50 -54.61
C GLN A 810 -13.92 -31.43 -55.28
N GLN A 811 -12.63 -31.71 -55.49
CA GLN A 811 -11.70 -30.78 -56.16
C GLN A 811 -12.05 -30.59 -57.65
N LYS A 812 -12.43 -31.66 -58.35
CA LYS A 812 -12.86 -31.55 -59.76
C LYS A 812 -14.13 -30.72 -59.93
N LEU A 813 -15.15 -30.96 -59.10
CA LEU A 813 -16.39 -30.18 -59.13
C LEU A 813 -16.17 -28.69 -58.84
N LYS A 814 -15.23 -28.35 -57.95
CA LYS A 814 -14.85 -26.96 -57.65
C LYS A 814 -14.21 -26.28 -58.87
N LYS A 815 -13.32 -26.98 -59.57
CA LYS A 815 -12.66 -26.50 -60.79
C LYS A 815 -13.62 -26.31 -61.97
N ASP A 816 -14.55 -27.26 -62.16
CA ASP A 816 -15.55 -27.20 -63.24
C ASP A 816 -16.57 -26.06 -63.06
N ASN A 817 -16.71 -25.50 -61.84
CA ASN A 817 -17.60 -24.39 -61.52
C ASN A 817 -16.86 -23.06 -61.24
N GLY A 818 -15.60 -22.94 -61.67
CA GLY A 818 -14.84 -21.68 -61.61
C GLY A 818 -14.45 -21.22 -60.20
N LEU A 819 -14.53 -22.11 -59.20
CA LEU A 819 -14.00 -21.87 -57.86
C LEU A 819 -12.57 -22.41 -57.82
N PHE A 820 -11.69 -21.59 -58.39
CA PHE A 820 -10.26 -21.78 -58.75
C PHE A 820 -10.00 -22.51 -60.06
#